data_AF-A0A923NE46-F1
#
_entry.id   AF-A0A923NE46-F1
#
_cell.length_a   1.000
_cell.length_b   1.000
_cell.length_c   1.000
_cell.angle_alpha   90.00
_cell.angle_beta   90.00
_cell.angle_gamma   90.00
#
_symmetry.space_group_name_H-M   'P 1'
#
loop_
_entity.id
_entity.type
_entity.pdbx_description
1 polymer ?
#
loop_
_entity_poly.entity_id
_entity_poly.type
_entity_poly.pdbx_seq_one_letter_code
_entity_poly.pdbx_strand_id
1 'polypeptide(L)'
;MIIYFANRRMGVLGQASTGLPRGFFASDDKKIEDVDTGVASFECTVSFEKSEQRQLQEVVKAGNYILRSNGDEKEFYTIIDSELDIDDQEIYLYAEDAGLDLLNDVAQAFEATEAYPIKWYVEKWTEDSGFEIGINEIPDLSRKLKWEGETTVTERLASVATQFDNAEISYTFDIDKLQVLHKYINIHKKRGKDTGEVFRINKNLNNIVIKSSVANLATALYVTGGTPEGQEDPITLAGYKYDDGDFYISGKYLKSRKAVKKWSRYLSETGTGDGHIEKTYSFDTTSQKELCAHAVTELKKICDTEVNYEVDIAELPQAAKIGDRINLVDDNGELYLSARILKLEVSIAKDSQKATLGEYLIKSSGISDKVQALASQFAELAKNRVYYTWIVYADDENGNGISLEPEGKVYVGIAANRKTLEPDLTDPTVYKWSKVEGDPGKSLISITEHYLVSDQDSGITIDTIGWSTGASVPAMTPEKKYLWNYETLTYSDGSTEDLAPKIIGVYGDTGKDGKASPSIVTMTKQYYLSTSSTEMTGGEWVRTLPEWTTGKYLWSRWCTEWSEPNPTLLTYSDGILETTWNEVHETAAAANTLANTAKNTADSALTKVGEVNSELETANQEIDALQTNLETLSNEMTTSYAKKSDLTQISTDLGTRIDQNAAQISSTATKVDQVEINASTAISDAAAAKTVADQAQEAANAAQTKYTELKNRADATDEEVAAAKAAADQAQADATAAGDAAAAAQSAANSLADWVTSAETSITQNANAISSLATKVSKMRIGGRNYVLDSMDPQISAETLVGSYELSEDWEVGETYTLSFEATKTAGTFAAYRDNGYAMILDNLAINADTGRYEYTFTCPAAYAGGPAQAANVLTIHNLPASAAHNCTVQLVKLEKSNTSSDWTPAPEDNTQFVNETISNATTNILQTAENVTISILQGYTTTTDLESYKEEVQNLFKANSDGFQLEFNQLEERINDVGNEIVERNQFIRLEQGNIIIGKSDSPVQAKFTNDALEFKYNDQTVAKFTNEVLEVRNIAVQNQIRFGDNWAIRPGAHIEGKGNNLNDVWIGG
;
A
#
# COMPACT_ATOMS: atom_id res chain seq x y z
N MET A 1 -9.49 39.77 22.95
CA MET A 1 -9.93 40.47 21.72
C MET A 1 -10.34 41.91 22.06
N ILE A 2 -10.11 42.87 21.15
CA ILE A 2 -10.64 44.24 21.24
C ILE A 2 -11.47 44.55 19.98
N ILE A 3 -12.63 45.17 20.18
CA ILE A 3 -13.57 45.58 19.13
C ILE A 3 -13.68 47.09 19.19
N TYR A 4 -13.39 47.79 18.10
CA TYR A 4 -13.70 49.22 17.95
C TYR A 4 -14.92 49.40 17.05
N PHE A 5 -15.87 50.21 17.49
CA PHE A 5 -17.05 50.56 16.72
C PHE A 5 -16.84 51.92 16.07
N ALA A 6 -17.14 52.03 14.77
CA ALA A 6 -17.01 53.26 14.03
C ALA A 6 -18.29 53.58 13.24
N ASN A 7 -18.59 54.87 13.08
CA ASN A 7 -19.69 55.28 12.21
C ASN A 7 -19.33 55.12 10.71
N ARG A 8 -20.30 55.37 9.83
CA ARG A 8 -20.14 55.34 8.36
C ARG A 8 -19.01 56.23 7.80
N ARG A 9 -18.46 57.16 8.59
CA ARG A 9 -17.34 58.04 8.22
C ARG A 9 -16.02 57.63 8.89
N MET A 10 -15.94 56.40 9.41
CA MET A 10 -14.78 55.86 10.15
C MET A 10 -14.42 56.66 11.42
N GLY A 11 -15.36 57.43 11.97
CA GLY A 11 -15.19 58.04 13.29
C GLY A 11 -15.49 57.02 14.38
N VAL A 12 -14.49 56.72 15.23
CA VAL A 12 -14.66 55.77 16.33
C VAL A 12 -15.67 56.29 17.35
N LEU A 13 -16.67 55.47 17.65
CA LEU A 13 -17.80 55.75 18.54
C LEU A 13 -17.59 55.14 19.93
N GLY A 14 -16.88 54.01 20.00
CA GLY A 14 -16.65 53.29 21.25
C GLY A 14 -15.83 52.02 21.02
N GLN A 15 -15.58 51.29 22.10
CA GLN A 15 -14.89 50.01 22.05
C GLN A 15 -15.52 49.01 23.04
N ALA A 16 -15.44 47.73 22.71
CA ALA A 16 -15.74 46.61 23.61
C ALA A 16 -14.57 45.62 23.66
N SER A 17 -14.53 44.78 24.69
CA SER A 17 -13.47 43.78 24.86
C SER A 17 -13.97 42.56 25.62
N THR A 18 -13.35 41.41 25.36
CA THR A 18 -13.58 40.16 26.09
C THR A 18 -12.76 40.06 27.39
N GLY A 19 -11.87 41.02 27.68
CA GLY A 19 -10.92 40.91 28.79
C GLY A 19 -10.57 42.21 29.53
N LEU A 20 -11.29 43.31 29.28
CA LEU A 20 -11.06 44.56 30.00
C LEU A 20 -11.86 44.61 31.32
N PRO A 21 -11.25 45.06 32.43
CA PRO A 21 -11.94 45.17 33.72
C PRO A 21 -12.93 46.34 33.81
N ARG A 22 -12.99 47.24 32.80
CA ARG A 22 -13.94 48.38 32.71
C ARG A 22 -14.25 48.72 31.25
N GLY A 23 -15.48 49.17 30.98
CA GLY A 23 -16.00 49.49 29.64
C GLY A 23 -17.02 48.47 29.16
N PHE A 24 -17.49 48.58 27.91
CA PHE A 24 -18.41 47.60 27.33
C PHE A 24 -17.75 46.23 27.23
N PHE A 25 -18.46 45.21 27.72
CA PHE A 25 -17.99 43.84 27.74
C PHE A 25 -18.60 43.07 26.57
N ALA A 26 -17.75 42.39 25.80
CA ALA A 26 -18.19 41.51 24.71
C ALA A 26 -18.17 40.06 25.19
N SER A 27 -19.28 39.36 25.05
CA SER A 27 -19.49 37.94 25.36
C SER A 27 -20.05 37.21 24.14
N ASP A 28 -20.10 35.87 24.24
CA ASP A 28 -20.71 35.00 23.22
C ASP A 28 -20.26 35.30 21.80
N ASP A 29 -18.99 35.68 21.61
CA ASP A 29 -18.47 36.01 20.30
C ASP A 29 -18.31 34.76 19.44
N LYS A 30 -18.60 34.90 18.15
CA LYS A 30 -18.39 33.84 17.17
C LYS A 30 -17.98 34.45 15.84
N LYS A 31 -16.81 34.05 15.37
CA LYS A 31 -16.32 34.32 14.02
C LYS A 31 -16.54 33.08 13.17
N ILE A 32 -17.06 33.25 11.95
CA ILE A 32 -17.24 32.18 10.98
C ILE A 32 -16.56 32.55 9.67
N GLU A 33 -15.70 31.67 9.17
CA GLU A 33 -15.08 31.78 7.84
C GLU A 33 -15.42 30.55 6.99
N ASP A 34 -15.66 30.77 5.70
CA ASP A 34 -15.99 29.72 4.73
C ASP A 34 -15.22 29.91 3.41
N VAL A 35 -14.84 28.81 2.76
CA VAL A 35 -14.20 28.82 1.44
C VAL A 35 -15.18 29.08 0.30
N ASP A 36 -16.45 28.67 0.44
CA ASP A 36 -17.45 28.69 -0.64
C ASP A 36 -17.88 30.12 -1.00
N THR A 37 -18.16 30.93 0.01
CA THR A 37 -18.56 32.33 -0.18
C THR A 37 -17.37 33.28 -0.13
N GLY A 38 -16.30 32.90 0.56
CA GLY A 38 -15.17 33.77 0.86
C GLY A 38 -15.46 34.88 1.88
N VAL A 39 -16.71 35.00 2.33
CA VAL A 39 -17.20 36.00 3.30
C VAL A 39 -16.95 35.50 4.71
N ALA A 40 -16.46 36.38 5.58
CA ALA A 40 -16.40 36.12 7.02
C ALA A 40 -17.52 36.85 7.75
N SER A 41 -18.16 36.17 8.70
CA SER A 41 -19.11 36.79 9.62
C SER A 41 -18.57 36.83 11.05
N PHE A 42 -19.02 37.82 11.79
CA PHE A 42 -18.69 38.02 13.19
C PHE A 42 -19.95 38.43 13.96
N GLU A 43 -20.26 37.68 15.01
CA GLU A 43 -21.34 37.96 15.94
C GLU A 43 -20.80 38.05 17.37
N CYS A 44 -21.44 38.86 18.21
CA CYS A 44 -21.16 38.93 19.65
C CYS A 44 -22.29 39.62 20.39
N THR A 45 -22.34 39.40 21.69
CA THR A 45 -23.23 40.10 22.61
C THR A 45 -22.44 41.15 23.38
N VAL A 46 -22.98 42.37 23.52
CA VAL A 46 -22.36 43.46 24.26
C VAL A 46 -23.26 43.89 25.41
N SER A 47 -22.82 43.66 26.64
CA SER A 47 -23.57 44.01 27.85
C SER A 47 -23.35 45.48 28.25
N PHE A 48 -24.35 46.10 28.87
CA PHE A 48 -24.32 47.49 29.32
C PHE A 48 -24.92 47.68 30.71
N GLU A 49 -24.55 48.75 31.42
CA GLU A 49 -25.34 49.20 32.57
C GLU A 49 -26.54 50.03 32.09
N LYS A 50 -27.68 50.01 32.80
CA LYS A 50 -28.88 50.83 32.45
C LYS A 50 -28.59 52.31 32.17
N SER A 51 -27.56 52.89 32.79
CA SER A 51 -27.16 54.28 32.55
C SER A 51 -26.51 54.51 31.18
N GLU A 52 -25.98 53.45 30.56
CA GLU A 52 -25.19 53.44 29.33
C GLU A 52 -26.00 52.96 28.10
N GLN A 53 -27.21 52.43 28.30
CA GLN A 53 -28.05 51.84 27.23
C GLN A 53 -28.12 52.70 25.97
N ARG A 54 -28.48 53.98 26.11
CA ARG A 54 -28.58 54.91 24.95
C ARG A 54 -27.24 55.12 24.25
N GLN A 55 -26.15 55.14 25.00
CA GLN A 55 -24.83 55.30 24.43
C GLN A 55 -24.48 54.06 23.61
N LEU A 56 -24.65 52.86 24.17
CA LEU A 56 -24.32 51.62 23.48
C LEU A 56 -25.17 51.46 22.21
N GLN A 57 -26.48 51.71 22.26
CA GLN A 57 -27.36 51.65 21.09
C GLN A 57 -26.89 52.51 19.91
N GLU A 58 -26.28 53.67 20.17
CA GLU A 58 -25.71 54.52 19.11
C GLU A 58 -24.34 54.01 18.63
N VAL A 59 -23.55 53.41 19.53
CA VAL A 59 -22.24 52.82 19.22
C VAL A 59 -22.39 51.60 18.31
N VAL A 60 -23.29 50.67 18.65
CA VAL A 60 -23.43 49.36 17.98
C VAL A 60 -24.58 49.29 16.98
N LYS A 61 -25.07 50.45 16.54
CA LYS A 61 -26.17 50.57 15.60
C LYS A 61 -25.91 49.85 14.28
N ALA A 62 -26.93 49.16 13.75
CA ALA A 62 -26.90 48.60 12.40
C ALA A 62 -26.42 49.62 11.35
N GLY A 63 -25.53 49.19 10.47
CA GLY A 63 -24.81 49.99 9.48
C GLY A 63 -23.48 50.57 9.95
N ASN A 64 -23.23 50.68 11.27
CA ASN A 64 -21.89 51.03 11.78
C ASN A 64 -20.88 49.91 11.47
N TYR A 65 -19.60 50.20 11.65
CA TYR A 65 -18.50 49.29 11.37
C TYR A 65 -17.88 48.74 12.66
N ILE A 66 -17.38 47.52 12.55
CA ILE A 66 -16.52 46.87 13.53
C ILE A 66 -15.10 46.80 12.96
N LEU A 67 -14.14 47.28 13.74
CA LEU A 67 -12.71 47.04 13.55
C LEU A 67 -12.29 46.07 14.66
N ARG A 68 -12.13 44.80 14.31
CA ARG A 68 -11.76 43.73 15.24
C ARG A 68 -10.24 43.54 15.23
N SER A 69 -9.65 43.44 16.42
CA SER A 69 -8.23 43.11 16.58
C SER A 69 -8.05 41.99 17.60
N ASN A 70 -7.35 40.94 17.17
CA ASN A 70 -7.04 39.77 17.98
C ASN A 70 -5.67 39.20 17.60
N GLY A 71 -4.65 39.44 18.43
CA GLY A 71 -3.27 39.11 18.07
C GLY A 71 -2.82 39.88 16.83
N ASP A 72 -2.36 39.17 15.80
CA ASP A 72 -1.96 39.75 14.51
C ASP A 72 -3.14 39.98 13.55
N GLU A 73 -4.34 39.47 13.86
CA GLU A 73 -5.54 39.66 13.04
C GLU A 73 -6.05 41.10 13.16
N LYS A 74 -6.30 41.71 12.01
CA LYS A 74 -6.94 43.03 11.86
C LYS A 74 -8.04 42.90 10.82
N GLU A 75 -9.27 43.14 11.22
CA GLU A 75 -10.44 42.85 10.40
C GLU A 75 -11.44 44.00 10.42
N PHE A 76 -12.25 44.05 9.38
CA PHE A 76 -13.27 45.05 9.18
C PHE A 76 -14.60 44.37 8.83
N TYR A 77 -15.66 44.73 9.56
CA TYR A 77 -17.00 44.22 9.34
C TYR A 77 -18.03 45.36 9.33
N THR A 78 -19.12 45.18 8.62
CA THR A 78 -20.31 46.04 8.72
C THR A 78 -21.35 45.36 9.60
N ILE A 79 -21.83 46.06 10.63
CA ILE A 79 -22.94 45.58 11.47
C ILE A 79 -24.20 45.54 10.60
N ILE A 80 -24.75 44.35 10.41
CA ILE A 80 -25.97 44.10 9.65
C ILE A 80 -27.16 44.20 10.60
N ASP A 81 -27.12 43.43 11.70
CA ASP A 81 -28.18 43.39 12.70
C ASP A 81 -27.68 43.83 14.09
N SER A 82 -28.58 44.48 14.83
CA SER A 82 -28.37 44.89 16.21
C SER A 82 -29.67 44.74 16.99
N GLU A 83 -29.68 43.83 17.96
CA GLU A 83 -30.87 43.42 18.70
C GLU A 83 -30.70 43.74 20.19
N LEU A 84 -31.60 44.56 20.76
CA LEU A 84 -31.55 44.98 22.16
C LEU A 84 -32.42 44.09 23.04
N ASP A 85 -31.81 43.49 24.07
CA ASP A 85 -32.53 42.93 25.22
C ASP A 85 -32.45 43.90 26.41
N ILE A 86 -33.61 44.40 26.83
CA ILE A 86 -33.71 45.40 27.91
C ILE A 86 -33.63 44.74 29.28
N ASP A 87 -34.15 43.53 29.41
CA ASP A 87 -34.25 42.85 30.70
C ASP A 87 -32.89 42.27 31.08
N ASP A 88 -32.20 41.66 30.12
CA ASP A 88 -30.85 41.11 30.31
C ASP A 88 -29.74 42.18 30.22
N GLN A 89 -30.08 43.38 29.72
CA GLN A 89 -29.17 44.53 29.54
C GLN A 89 -28.02 44.25 28.55
N GLU A 90 -28.36 43.67 27.41
CA GLU A 90 -27.40 43.28 26.38
C GLU A 90 -27.86 43.67 24.98
N ILE A 91 -26.91 43.81 24.06
CA ILE A 91 -27.19 43.99 22.62
C ILE A 91 -26.43 42.92 21.83
N TYR A 92 -27.17 42.09 21.11
CA TYR A 92 -26.61 41.14 20.14
C TYR A 92 -26.31 41.83 18.81
N LEU A 93 -25.17 41.48 18.20
CA LEU A 93 -24.68 42.03 16.95
C LEU A 93 -24.36 40.91 15.96
N TYR A 94 -24.74 41.09 14.70
CA TYR A 94 -24.31 40.28 13.58
C TYR A 94 -23.69 41.16 12.50
N ALA A 95 -22.49 40.82 12.01
CA ALA A 95 -21.70 41.64 11.10
C ALA A 95 -20.97 40.82 10.03
N GLU A 96 -20.73 41.39 8.84
CA GLU A 96 -20.08 40.73 7.71
C GLU A 96 -19.02 41.61 7.03
N ASP A 97 -17.97 40.99 6.48
CA ASP A 97 -16.79 41.67 5.91
C ASP A 97 -16.97 42.17 4.46
N ALA A 98 -17.75 41.46 3.64
CA ALA A 98 -18.17 41.93 2.31
C ALA A 98 -18.98 43.24 2.39
N GLY A 99 -19.64 43.47 3.53
CA GLY A 99 -20.36 44.71 3.86
C GLY A 99 -21.61 44.95 3.01
N LEU A 100 -22.33 46.03 3.34
CA LEU A 100 -23.61 46.37 2.69
C LEU A 100 -23.49 46.63 1.18
N ASP A 101 -22.32 47.12 0.74
CA ASP A 101 -22.11 47.55 -0.65
C ASP A 101 -22.04 46.35 -1.63
N LEU A 102 -21.76 45.13 -1.14
CA LEU A 102 -21.79 43.91 -1.95
C LEU A 102 -22.98 42.99 -1.60
N LEU A 103 -23.40 42.98 -0.33
CA LEU A 103 -24.50 42.12 0.15
C LEU A 103 -25.88 42.61 -0.29
N ASN A 104 -26.09 43.93 -0.36
CA ASN A 104 -27.40 44.49 -0.70
C ASN A 104 -27.47 45.09 -2.10
N ASP A 105 -26.34 45.21 -2.80
CA ASP A 105 -26.35 45.63 -4.20
C ASP A 105 -26.72 44.47 -5.11
N VAL A 106 -27.41 44.77 -6.20
CA VAL A 106 -28.07 43.78 -7.04
C VAL A 106 -27.37 43.68 -8.39
N ALA A 107 -26.75 42.53 -8.63
CA ALA A 107 -26.22 42.18 -9.93
C ALA A 107 -27.35 41.69 -10.85
N GLN A 108 -27.80 42.57 -11.75
CA GLN A 108 -28.84 42.28 -12.74
C GLN A 108 -28.46 41.13 -13.69
N ALA A 109 -29.45 40.60 -14.43
CA ALA A 109 -29.21 39.67 -15.52
C ALA A 109 -28.24 40.28 -16.55
N PHE A 110 -27.29 39.47 -17.02
CA PHE A 110 -26.22 39.95 -17.89
C PHE A 110 -25.70 38.85 -18.81
N GLU A 111 -25.45 39.20 -20.06
CA GLU A 111 -24.82 38.33 -21.05
C GLU A 111 -23.61 39.05 -21.64
N ALA A 112 -22.43 38.44 -21.52
CA ALA A 112 -21.21 39.01 -22.06
C ALA A 112 -21.20 38.95 -23.60
N THR A 113 -20.75 40.02 -24.26
CA THR A 113 -20.68 40.08 -25.73
C THR A 113 -19.54 39.23 -26.29
N GLU A 114 -18.45 39.10 -25.55
CA GLU A 114 -17.24 38.35 -25.87
C GLU A 114 -16.65 37.72 -24.60
N ALA A 115 -15.56 36.97 -24.73
CA ALA A 115 -14.86 36.39 -23.58
C ALA A 115 -14.02 37.47 -22.87
N TYR A 116 -14.18 37.59 -21.56
CA TYR A 116 -13.43 38.53 -20.72
C TYR A 116 -12.64 37.79 -19.64
N PRO A 117 -11.50 38.34 -19.17
CA PRO A 117 -10.78 37.81 -18.02
C PRO A 117 -11.57 38.01 -16.72
N ILE A 118 -11.33 37.18 -15.71
CA ILE A 118 -12.06 37.24 -14.43
C ILE A 118 -12.02 38.64 -13.79
N LYS A 119 -10.88 39.34 -13.92
CA LYS A 119 -10.69 40.71 -13.46
C LYS A 119 -11.81 41.64 -13.94
N TRP A 120 -12.17 41.54 -15.21
CA TRP A 120 -13.19 42.40 -15.81
C TRP A 120 -14.57 42.17 -15.18
N TYR A 121 -14.93 40.90 -14.92
CA TYR A 121 -16.20 40.57 -14.29
C TYR A 121 -16.26 41.05 -12.84
N VAL A 122 -15.18 40.89 -12.08
CA VAL A 122 -15.11 41.39 -10.69
C VAL A 122 -15.25 42.91 -10.69
N GLU A 123 -14.44 43.64 -11.47
CA GLU A 123 -14.49 45.10 -11.56
C GLU A 123 -15.86 45.64 -12.02
N LYS A 124 -16.54 44.92 -12.91
CA LYS A 124 -17.89 45.28 -13.38
C LYS A 124 -18.91 45.28 -12.23
N TRP A 125 -18.85 44.27 -11.36
CA TRP A 125 -19.85 44.10 -10.30
C TRP A 125 -19.47 44.83 -9.01
N THR A 126 -18.21 45.23 -8.86
CA THR A 126 -17.73 46.00 -7.69
C THR A 126 -17.53 47.48 -7.98
N GLU A 127 -18.07 47.99 -9.09
CA GLU A 127 -17.98 49.41 -9.46
C GLU A 127 -18.53 50.29 -8.34
N ASP A 128 -17.77 51.32 -7.93
CA ASP A 128 -18.09 52.25 -6.83
C ASP A 128 -18.23 51.65 -5.41
N SER A 129 -17.99 50.34 -5.23
CA SER A 129 -18.02 49.68 -3.90
C SER A 129 -16.81 50.04 -3.00
N GLY A 130 -15.75 50.56 -3.59
CA GLY A 130 -14.46 50.79 -2.93
C GLY A 130 -13.62 49.53 -2.72
N PHE A 131 -14.07 48.36 -3.20
CA PHE A 131 -13.23 47.17 -3.31
C PHE A 131 -12.39 47.20 -4.59
N GLU A 132 -11.13 46.79 -4.47
CA GLU A 132 -10.21 46.61 -5.59
C GLU A 132 -9.67 45.18 -5.61
N ILE A 133 -9.12 44.73 -6.74
CA ILE A 133 -8.52 43.39 -6.82
C ILE A 133 -7.14 43.42 -6.19
N GLY A 134 -6.92 42.56 -5.20
CA GLY A 134 -5.62 42.30 -4.60
C GLY A 134 -4.85 41.24 -5.38
N ILE A 135 -4.76 40.04 -4.82
CA ILE A 135 -4.16 38.87 -5.47
C ILE A 135 -5.06 38.41 -6.64
N ASN A 136 -4.45 38.06 -7.78
CA ASN A 136 -5.12 37.37 -8.87
C ASN A 136 -4.22 36.27 -9.45
N GLU A 137 -4.52 35.01 -9.10
CA GLU A 137 -3.73 33.85 -9.53
C GLU A 137 -4.09 33.33 -10.93
N ILE A 138 -5.17 33.84 -11.53
CA ILE A 138 -5.67 33.44 -12.86
C ILE A 138 -5.86 34.64 -13.80
N PRO A 139 -4.82 35.48 -14.00
CA PRO A 139 -4.97 36.74 -14.75
C PRO A 139 -5.26 36.53 -16.24
N ASP A 140 -4.82 35.40 -16.82
CA ASP A 140 -4.89 35.14 -18.26
C ASP A 140 -6.12 34.32 -18.68
N LEU A 141 -6.86 33.73 -17.72
CA LEU A 141 -8.03 32.91 -18.02
C LEU A 141 -9.20 33.81 -18.40
N SER A 142 -9.84 33.54 -19.55
CA SER A 142 -11.00 34.29 -20.04
C SER A 142 -12.19 33.37 -20.31
N ARG A 143 -13.39 33.86 -19.98
CA ARG A 143 -14.67 33.14 -20.16
C ARG A 143 -15.73 34.09 -20.70
N LYS A 144 -16.72 33.56 -21.40
CA LYS A 144 -17.92 34.30 -21.83
C LYS A 144 -19.09 33.86 -20.97
N LEU A 145 -19.46 34.67 -19.98
CA LEU A 145 -20.45 34.31 -18.97
C LEU A 145 -21.85 34.91 -19.27
N LYS A 146 -22.90 34.21 -18.82
CA LYS A 146 -24.30 34.62 -18.92
C LYS A 146 -25.06 34.30 -17.63
N TRP A 147 -25.92 35.23 -17.20
CA TRP A 147 -26.86 35.06 -16.09
C TRP A 147 -28.24 35.59 -16.47
N GLU A 148 -29.29 34.81 -16.22
CA GLU A 148 -30.67 35.14 -16.64
C GLU A 148 -31.51 35.82 -15.57
N GLY A 149 -31.02 35.92 -14.33
CA GLY A 149 -31.71 36.51 -13.19
C GLY A 149 -30.81 37.39 -12.33
N GLU A 150 -31.44 38.15 -11.44
CA GLU A 150 -30.74 39.01 -10.47
C GLU A 150 -30.30 38.22 -9.22
N THR A 151 -29.15 38.58 -8.68
CA THR A 151 -28.58 38.05 -7.43
C THR A 151 -27.95 39.22 -6.66
N THR A 152 -27.56 39.01 -5.41
CA THR A 152 -26.67 39.98 -4.75
C THR A 152 -25.32 40.03 -5.49
N VAL A 153 -24.60 41.14 -5.35
CA VAL A 153 -23.25 41.24 -5.92
C VAL A 153 -22.31 40.20 -5.31
N THR A 154 -22.41 39.92 -4.00
CA THR A 154 -21.65 38.84 -3.35
C THR A 154 -21.91 37.47 -4.00
N GLU A 155 -23.18 37.08 -4.19
CA GLU A 155 -23.55 35.83 -4.89
C GLU A 155 -23.06 35.82 -6.34
N ARG A 156 -23.10 36.97 -7.01
CA ARG A 156 -22.59 37.10 -8.38
C ARG A 156 -21.08 36.89 -8.43
N LEU A 157 -20.32 37.46 -7.51
CA LEU A 157 -18.86 37.30 -7.45
C LEU A 157 -18.47 35.86 -7.16
N ALA A 158 -19.17 35.18 -6.24
CA ALA A 158 -19.00 33.75 -6.02
C ALA A 158 -19.28 32.95 -7.31
N SER A 159 -20.40 33.23 -7.98
CA SER A 159 -20.76 32.61 -9.26
C SER A 159 -19.74 32.87 -10.37
N VAL A 160 -19.14 34.06 -10.42
CA VAL A 160 -18.02 34.38 -11.33
C VAL A 160 -16.84 33.46 -11.00
N ALA A 161 -16.39 33.42 -9.75
CA ALA A 161 -15.24 32.61 -9.34
C ALA A 161 -15.44 31.11 -9.66
N THR A 162 -16.61 30.55 -9.36
CA THR A 162 -16.97 29.16 -9.69
C THR A 162 -16.83 28.85 -11.18
N GLN A 163 -17.28 29.77 -12.05
CA GLN A 163 -17.24 29.59 -13.51
C GLN A 163 -15.83 29.75 -14.11
N PHE A 164 -14.87 30.26 -13.34
CA PHE A 164 -13.46 30.31 -13.70
C PHE A 164 -12.68 29.17 -13.01
N ASP A 165 -13.01 27.94 -13.40
CA ASP A 165 -12.36 26.70 -12.95
C ASP A 165 -12.46 26.44 -11.44
N ASN A 166 -13.60 26.81 -10.83
CA ASN A 166 -13.81 26.76 -9.38
C ASN A 166 -12.77 27.55 -8.58
N ALA A 167 -12.36 28.72 -9.10
CA ALA A 167 -11.58 29.68 -8.34
C ALA A 167 -12.32 30.12 -7.08
N GLU A 168 -11.57 30.53 -6.07
CA GLU A 168 -12.08 30.91 -4.76
C GLU A 168 -11.71 32.36 -4.44
N ILE A 169 -12.59 33.07 -3.73
CA ILE A 169 -12.38 34.48 -3.37
C ILE A 169 -12.21 34.66 -1.86
N SER A 170 -11.60 35.78 -1.47
CA SER A 170 -11.49 36.22 -0.07
C SER A 170 -11.36 37.73 0.04
N TYR A 171 -11.82 38.28 1.16
CA TYR A 171 -11.75 39.71 1.44
C TYR A 171 -10.63 40.01 2.43
N THR A 172 -9.82 41.02 2.14
CA THR A 172 -8.75 41.46 3.05
C THR A 172 -8.67 42.97 3.12
N PHE A 173 -8.25 43.50 4.26
CA PHE A 173 -8.27 44.94 4.53
C PHE A 173 -6.90 45.41 5.01
N ASP A 174 -6.37 46.45 4.37
CA ASP A 174 -5.20 47.15 4.91
C ASP A 174 -5.69 48.19 5.92
N ILE A 175 -5.38 47.96 7.19
CA ILE A 175 -5.80 48.82 8.30
C ILE A 175 -4.58 49.45 8.96
N ASP A 176 -4.48 50.78 8.87
CA ASP A 176 -3.53 51.57 9.66
C ASP A 176 -4.27 52.29 10.79
N LYS A 177 -3.92 51.95 12.03
CA LYS A 177 -4.57 52.40 13.28
C LYS A 177 -6.07 52.12 13.28
N LEU A 178 -6.90 53.14 12.99
CA LEU A 178 -8.36 53.09 13.03
C LEU A 178 -8.96 53.50 11.67
N GLN A 179 -8.15 53.42 10.60
CA GLN A 179 -8.55 53.74 9.23
C GLN A 179 -8.34 52.52 8.33
N VAL A 180 -9.37 52.20 7.54
CA VAL A 180 -9.26 51.24 6.43
C VAL A 180 -8.71 52.00 5.24
N LEU A 181 -7.52 51.61 4.79
CA LEU A 181 -6.83 52.22 3.64
C LEU A 181 -7.29 51.59 2.32
N HIS A 182 -7.37 50.26 2.30
CA HIS A 182 -7.72 49.47 1.13
C HIS A 182 -8.65 48.32 1.51
N LYS A 183 -9.58 47.99 0.60
CA LYS A 183 -10.44 46.82 0.68
C LYS A 183 -10.16 45.97 -0.56
N TYR A 184 -9.67 44.75 -0.37
CA TYR A 184 -9.30 43.89 -1.48
C TYR A 184 -10.25 42.71 -1.62
N ILE A 185 -10.51 42.35 -2.88
CA ILE A 185 -11.01 41.03 -3.28
C ILE A 185 -9.83 40.28 -3.88
N ASN A 186 -9.45 39.18 -3.24
CA ASN A 186 -8.38 38.31 -3.71
C ASN A 186 -8.98 37.11 -4.45
N ILE A 187 -8.40 36.79 -5.60
CA ILE A 187 -8.80 35.69 -6.49
C ILE A 187 -7.72 34.61 -6.44
N HIS A 188 -8.10 33.44 -5.93
CA HIS A 188 -7.22 32.28 -5.75
C HIS A 188 -7.66 31.15 -6.69
N LYS A 189 -6.70 30.39 -7.21
CA LYS A 189 -7.02 29.09 -7.85
C LYS A 189 -7.61 28.13 -6.82
N LYS A 190 -7.04 28.13 -5.62
CA LYS A 190 -7.50 27.37 -4.46
C LYS A 190 -6.88 28.02 -3.22
N ARG A 191 -7.68 28.37 -2.21
CA ARG A 191 -7.19 28.99 -0.96
C ARG A 191 -6.44 27.97 -0.10
N GLY A 192 -5.48 28.46 0.67
CA GLY A 192 -4.74 27.65 1.65
C GLY A 192 -3.62 26.80 1.05
N LYS A 193 -2.82 26.22 1.93
CA LYS A 193 -1.63 25.41 1.62
C LYS A 193 -1.72 24.04 2.27
N ASP A 194 -0.95 23.09 1.75
CA ASP A 194 -0.73 21.84 2.46
C ASP A 194 0.26 22.10 3.60
N THR A 195 -0.23 22.03 4.83
CA THR A 195 0.59 22.32 6.01
C THR A 195 1.31 21.07 6.51
N GLY A 196 0.82 19.87 6.16
CA GLY A 196 1.29 18.61 6.71
C GLY A 196 1.04 18.43 8.22
N GLU A 197 0.43 19.41 8.90
CA GLU A 197 0.19 19.39 10.34
C GLU A 197 -0.72 18.24 10.75
N VAL A 198 -0.39 17.56 11.85
CA VAL A 198 -1.08 16.35 12.29
C VAL A 198 -1.88 16.62 13.56
N PHE A 199 -3.20 16.53 13.44
CA PHE A 199 -4.18 16.71 14.50
C PHE A 199 -4.63 15.33 14.99
N ARG A 200 -4.22 14.98 16.21
CA ARG A 200 -4.58 13.71 16.86
C ARG A 200 -5.75 13.89 17.83
N ILE A 201 -6.67 12.94 17.86
CA ILE A 201 -7.69 12.85 18.90
C ILE A 201 -7.04 12.69 20.28
N ASN A 202 -7.55 13.40 21.28
CA ASN A 202 -6.98 13.50 22.63
C ASN A 202 -5.62 14.22 22.75
N LYS A 203 -5.15 14.88 21.68
CA LYS A 203 -4.01 15.81 21.73
C LYS A 203 -4.38 17.19 21.21
N ASN A 204 -4.77 17.26 19.94
CA ASN A 204 -5.14 18.51 19.26
C ASN A 204 -6.64 18.61 19.02
N LEU A 205 -7.36 17.48 19.09
CA LEU A 205 -8.80 17.39 18.83
C LEU A 205 -9.51 16.86 20.07
N ASN A 206 -10.62 17.49 20.42
CA ASN A 206 -11.56 17.04 21.46
C ASN A 206 -12.48 15.94 20.92
N ASN A 207 -12.91 16.06 19.66
CA ASN A 207 -13.91 15.15 19.07
C ASN A 207 -13.83 15.16 17.53
N ILE A 208 -14.19 14.03 16.92
CA ILE A 208 -14.37 13.88 15.48
C ILE A 208 -15.78 13.29 15.25
N VAL A 209 -16.61 14.00 14.49
CA VAL A 209 -17.94 13.55 14.10
C VAL A 209 -17.94 13.22 12.60
N ILE A 210 -18.20 11.96 12.27
CA ILE A 210 -18.26 11.46 10.89
C ILE A 210 -19.71 11.44 10.42
N LYS A 211 -20.01 12.14 9.33
CA LYS A 211 -21.35 12.20 8.71
C LYS A 211 -21.31 11.54 7.34
N SER A 212 -21.99 10.41 7.16
CA SER A 212 -22.13 9.73 5.86
C SER A 212 -23.52 9.93 5.27
N SER A 213 -23.61 10.23 3.97
CA SER A 213 -24.86 10.50 3.25
C SER A 213 -24.86 9.87 1.85
N VAL A 214 -26.03 9.38 1.42
CA VAL A 214 -26.29 8.95 0.03
C VAL A 214 -27.21 9.90 -0.73
N ALA A 215 -27.53 11.06 -0.14
CA ALA A 215 -28.49 12.00 -0.71
C ALA A 215 -28.09 12.48 -2.11
N ASN A 216 -26.79 12.60 -2.36
CA ASN A 216 -26.24 13.06 -3.64
C ASN A 216 -25.81 11.95 -4.60
N LEU A 217 -25.92 10.68 -4.19
CA LEU A 217 -25.39 9.52 -4.89
C LEU A 217 -25.94 9.38 -6.32
N ALA A 218 -25.06 9.11 -7.29
CA ALA A 218 -25.41 8.74 -8.65
C ALA A 218 -24.45 7.68 -9.20
N THR A 219 -24.96 6.69 -9.92
CA THR A 219 -24.15 5.66 -10.61
C THR A 219 -24.07 5.90 -12.11
N ALA A 220 -24.75 6.94 -12.62
CA ALA A 220 -24.69 7.40 -13.99
C ALA A 220 -24.99 8.90 -14.12
N LEU A 221 -24.33 9.56 -15.07
CA LEU A 221 -24.58 10.95 -15.46
C LEU A 221 -25.10 11.03 -16.89
N TYR A 222 -26.19 11.77 -17.12
CA TYR A 222 -26.59 12.26 -18.44
C TYR A 222 -25.81 13.53 -18.76
N VAL A 223 -24.98 13.51 -19.79
CA VAL A 223 -23.95 14.54 -20.00
C VAL A 223 -24.24 15.43 -21.21
N THR A 224 -24.28 16.75 -21.00
CA THR A 224 -24.48 17.78 -22.05
C THR A 224 -23.36 18.82 -22.02
N GLY A 225 -22.86 19.24 -23.18
CA GLY A 225 -21.82 20.26 -23.31
C GLY A 225 -22.34 21.60 -23.83
N GLY A 226 -21.44 22.45 -24.31
CA GLY A 226 -21.77 23.71 -24.99
C GLY A 226 -22.32 23.47 -26.42
N THR A 227 -22.97 24.49 -26.97
CA THR A 227 -23.52 24.49 -28.34
C THR A 227 -22.49 25.06 -29.31
N PRO A 228 -21.98 24.27 -30.28
CA PRO A 228 -21.04 24.77 -31.28
C PRO A 228 -21.64 25.88 -32.14
N GLU A 229 -20.82 26.82 -32.59
CA GLU A 229 -21.25 27.93 -33.43
C GLU A 229 -21.94 27.44 -34.71
N GLY A 230 -23.18 27.91 -34.95
CA GLY A 230 -24.00 27.51 -36.10
C GLY A 230 -24.83 26.23 -35.91
N GLN A 231 -24.84 25.62 -34.72
CA GLN A 231 -25.73 24.51 -34.35
C GLN A 231 -26.85 24.97 -33.40
N GLU A 232 -27.99 24.29 -33.41
CA GLU A 232 -29.10 24.56 -32.47
C GLU A 232 -29.02 23.71 -31.18
N ASP A 233 -28.36 22.55 -31.23
CA ASP A 233 -28.28 21.59 -30.13
C ASP A 233 -26.90 21.57 -29.44
N PRO A 234 -26.84 21.46 -28.10
CA PRO A 234 -25.58 21.27 -27.37
C PRO A 234 -24.93 19.92 -27.69
N ILE A 235 -23.59 19.85 -27.62
CA ILE A 235 -22.91 18.56 -27.75
C ILE A 235 -23.30 17.61 -26.60
N THR A 236 -23.20 16.31 -26.82
CA THR A 236 -23.39 15.28 -25.78
C THR A 236 -22.27 14.25 -25.88
N LEU A 237 -22.23 13.24 -25.01
CA LEU A 237 -21.32 12.10 -25.15
C LEU A 237 -21.76 11.08 -26.22
N ALA A 238 -22.88 11.31 -26.92
CA ALA A 238 -23.34 10.41 -27.97
C ALA A 238 -22.27 10.25 -29.08
N GLY A 239 -21.94 9.00 -29.39
CA GLY A 239 -20.95 8.64 -30.42
C GLY A 239 -19.49 8.71 -29.95
N TYR A 240 -19.20 9.29 -28.78
CA TYR A 240 -17.86 9.30 -28.18
C TYR A 240 -17.59 7.97 -27.45
N LYS A 241 -16.37 7.45 -27.57
CA LYS A 241 -15.96 6.18 -26.93
C LYS A 241 -15.02 6.46 -25.76
N TYR A 242 -15.39 5.98 -24.59
CA TYR A 242 -14.58 6.01 -23.38
C TYR A 242 -14.95 4.79 -22.53
N ASP A 243 -13.93 4.07 -22.08
CA ASP A 243 -14.04 2.96 -21.13
C ASP A 243 -12.70 2.80 -20.42
N ASP A 244 -12.65 3.03 -19.11
CA ASP A 244 -11.46 2.84 -18.28
C ASP A 244 -11.53 1.56 -17.42
N GLY A 245 -12.47 0.66 -17.74
CA GLY A 245 -12.76 -0.55 -16.98
C GLY A 245 -13.92 -0.37 -16.00
N ASP A 246 -14.04 0.79 -15.36
CA ASP A 246 -15.16 1.09 -14.44
C ASP A 246 -16.15 2.08 -15.07
N PHE A 247 -15.65 3.25 -15.47
CA PHE A 247 -16.44 4.31 -16.09
C PHE A 247 -16.48 4.12 -17.60
N TYR A 248 -17.70 4.09 -18.15
CA TYR A 248 -17.90 3.86 -19.58
C TYR A 248 -19.06 4.68 -20.13
N ILE A 249 -18.99 5.00 -21.42
CA ILE A 249 -20.06 5.72 -22.12
C ILE A 249 -21.07 4.75 -22.71
N SER A 250 -22.35 5.02 -22.48
CA SER A 250 -23.49 4.32 -23.08
C SER A 250 -24.49 5.35 -23.60
N GLY A 251 -24.42 5.62 -24.91
CA GLY A 251 -25.22 6.67 -25.53
C GLY A 251 -24.80 8.06 -25.04
N LYS A 252 -25.72 8.78 -24.38
CA LYS A 252 -25.46 10.10 -23.78
C LYS A 252 -25.01 10.03 -22.31
N TYR A 253 -24.97 8.82 -21.75
CA TYR A 253 -24.67 8.61 -20.35
C TYR A 253 -23.22 8.20 -20.13
N LEU A 254 -22.61 8.73 -19.09
CA LEU A 254 -21.43 8.15 -18.46
C LEU A 254 -21.91 7.28 -17.27
N LYS A 255 -21.48 6.03 -17.20
CA LYS A 255 -21.93 5.02 -16.22
C LYS A 255 -20.74 4.42 -15.49
N SER A 256 -20.92 3.99 -14.23
CA SER A 256 -19.92 3.20 -13.49
C SER A 256 -20.42 1.76 -13.26
N ARG A 257 -19.58 0.78 -13.58
CA ARG A 257 -19.84 -0.64 -13.35
C ARG A 257 -19.75 -1.02 -11.87
N LYS A 258 -18.78 -0.45 -11.15
CA LYS A 258 -18.61 -0.72 -9.71
C LYS A 258 -19.73 -0.08 -8.90
N ALA A 259 -20.07 1.17 -9.18
CA ALA A 259 -21.08 1.91 -8.44
C ALA A 259 -22.47 1.29 -8.61
N VAL A 260 -22.84 0.85 -9.82
CA VAL A 260 -24.14 0.19 -10.03
C VAL A 260 -24.23 -1.16 -9.33
N LYS A 261 -23.14 -1.93 -9.26
CA LYS A 261 -23.11 -3.20 -8.50
C LYS A 261 -23.33 -2.97 -7.00
N LYS A 262 -22.82 -1.86 -6.46
CA LYS A 262 -22.93 -1.50 -5.03
C LYS A 262 -24.28 -0.86 -4.70
N TRP A 263 -24.78 0.00 -5.57
CA TRP A 263 -25.88 0.93 -5.28
C TRP A 263 -27.08 0.80 -6.22
N SER A 264 -27.23 -0.32 -6.95
CA SER A 264 -28.34 -0.52 -7.87
C SER A 264 -29.68 -0.29 -7.17
N ARG A 265 -30.58 0.47 -7.79
CA ARG A 265 -31.96 0.59 -7.31
C ARG A 265 -32.67 -0.76 -7.39
N TYR A 266 -33.67 -0.95 -6.53
CA TYR A 266 -34.59 -2.08 -6.64
C TYR A 266 -35.31 -2.04 -8.00
N LEU A 267 -35.13 -3.08 -8.81
CA LEU A 267 -35.82 -3.25 -10.09
C LEU A 267 -37.12 -4.03 -9.86
N SER A 268 -38.24 -3.54 -10.41
CA SER A 268 -39.49 -4.31 -10.40
C SER A 268 -39.33 -5.61 -11.19
N GLU A 269 -40.16 -6.62 -10.91
CA GLU A 269 -40.15 -7.94 -11.58
C GLU A 269 -40.27 -7.89 -13.12
N THR A 270 -40.62 -6.72 -13.67
CA THR A 270 -40.77 -6.44 -15.11
C THR A 270 -39.70 -5.49 -15.68
N GLY A 271 -38.77 -4.99 -14.86
CA GLY A 271 -37.74 -4.04 -15.27
C GLY A 271 -36.58 -4.70 -16.02
N THR A 272 -36.16 -4.11 -17.14
CA THR A 272 -35.12 -4.66 -18.04
C THR A 272 -33.79 -3.89 -18.03
N GLY A 273 -33.62 -2.89 -17.16
CA GLY A 273 -32.41 -2.07 -17.09
C GLY A 273 -31.50 -2.42 -15.92
N ASP A 274 -30.25 -1.96 -15.94
CA ASP A 274 -29.20 -2.34 -14.98
C ASP A 274 -29.33 -1.67 -13.59
N GLY A 275 -30.40 -0.93 -13.31
CA GLY A 275 -30.64 -0.34 -11.99
C GLY A 275 -29.81 0.90 -11.65
N HIS A 276 -29.28 1.62 -12.63
CA HIS A 276 -28.53 2.87 -12.37
C HIS A 276 -29.37 3.95 -11.65
N ILE A 277 -28.70 4.73 -10.80
CA ILE A 277 -29.20 5.97 -10.20
C ILE A 277 -28.63 7.12 -11.03
N GLU A 278 -29.50 7.88 -11.69
CA GLU A 278 -29.12 8.81 -12.76
C GLU A 278 -29.25 10.28 -12.31
N LYS A 279 -28.26 11.11 -12.64
CA LYS A 279 -28.31 12.58 -12.52
C LYS A 279 -27.90 13.25 -13.84
N THR A 280 -28.22 14.52 -14.01
CA THR A 280 -27.77 15.35 -15.14
C THR A 280 -26.48 16.08 -14.80
N TYR A 281 -25.57 16.21 -15.77
CA TYR A 281 -24.34 16.99 -15.64
C TYR A 281 -24.07 17.79 -16.92
N SER A 282 -23.72 19.07 -16.77
CA SER A 282 -23.38 19.95 -17.88
C SER A 282 -22.04 20.65 -17.69
N PHE A 283 -21.25 20.76 -18.75
CA PHE A 283 -20.00 21.52 -18.76
C PHE A 283 -19.84 22.30 -20.07
N ASP A 284 -19.61 23.61 -19.99
CA ASP A 284 -19.57 24.49 -21.16
C ASP A 284 -18.28 24.32 -21.98
N THR A 285 -18.25 23.26 -22.78
CA THR A 285 -17.20 22.97 -23.77
C THR A 285 -17.84 22.43 -25.05
N THR A 286 -17.24 22.75 -26.19
CA THR A 286 -17.58 22.15 -27.48
C THR A 286 -16.72 20.93 -27.81
N SER A 287 -15.88 20.46 -26.87
CA SER A 287 -15.02 19.28 -27.01
C SER A 287 -15.60 18.07 -26.25
N GLN A 288 -16.00 17.02 -26.96
CA GLN A 288 -16.49 15.79 -26.33
C GLN A 288 -15.45 15.13 -25.41
N LYS A 289 -14.16 15.26 -25.73
CA LYS A 289 -13.06 14.74 -24.91
C LYS A 289 -12.97 15.44 -23.56
N GLU A 290 -13.04 16.77 -23.58
CA GLU A 290 -13.02 17.59 -22.37
C GLU A 290 -14.29 17.37 -21.55
N LEU A 291 -15.45 17.36 -22.21
CA LEU A 291 -16.75 17.05 -21.60
C LEU A 291 -16.74 15.70 -20.88
N CYS A 292 -16.15 14.67 -21.51
CA CYS A 292 -15.99 13.34 -20.91
C CYS A 292 -15.07 13.37 -19.68
N ALA A 293 -13.94 14.06 -19.74
CA ALA A 293 -13.00 14.14 -18.62
C ALA A 293 -13.62 14.83 -17.39
N HIS A 294 -14.37 15.91 -17.62
CA HIS A 294 -15.11 16.61 -16.57
C HIS A 294 -16.25 15.76 -16.00
N ALA A 295 -17.02 15.06 -16.84
CA ALA A 295 -18.07 14.14 -16.40
C ALA A 295 -17.53 12.96 -15.58
N VAL A 296 -16.37 12.39 -15.95
CA VAL A 296 -15.71 11.33 -15.16
C VAL A 296 -15.29 11.84 -13.80
N THR A 297 -14.72 13.04 -13.75
CA THR A 297 -14.32 13.68 -12.49
C THR A 297 -15.54 13.89 -11.59
N GLU A 298 -16.66 14.33 -12.16
CA GLU A 298 -17.89 14.56 -11.39
C GLU A 298 -18.52 13.25 -10.90
N LEU A 299 -18.68 12.24 -11.77
CA LEU A 299 -19.28 10.97 -11.37
C LEU A 299 -18.45 10.29 -10.27
N LYS A 300 -17.11 10.41 -10.28
CA LYS A 300 -16.25 9.90 -9.20
C LYS A 300 -16.55 10.49 -7.83
N LYS A 301 -17.00 11.76 -7.75
CA LYS A 301 -17.32 12.41 -6.47
C LYS A 301 -18.62 11.88 -5.86
N ILE A 302 -19.56 11.48 -6.70
CA ILE A 302 -20.94 11.16 -6.30
C ILE A 302 -21.29 9.68 -6.48
N CYS A 303 -20.36 8.82 -6.92
CA CYS A 303 -20.62 7.39 -7.13
C CYS A 303 -20.45 6.53 -5.88
N ASP A 304 -20.15 7.14 -4.73
CA ASP A 304 -20.15 6.50 -3.42
C ASP A 304 -20.75 7.41 -2.35
N THR A 305 -20.87 6.92 -1.11
CA THR A 305 -21.33 7.72 0.04
C THR A 305 -20.48 8.98 0.23
N GLU A 306 -21.14 10.12 0.38
CA GLU A 306 -20.55 11.39 0.77
C GLU A 306 -20.22 11.35 2.27
N VAL A 307 -18.94 11.46 2.65
CA VAL A 307 -18.49 11.34 4.05
C VAL A 307 -17.84 12.63 4.54
N ASN A 308 -18.54 13.46 5.30
CA ASN A 308 -18.01 14.70 5.86
C ASN A 308 -17.51 14.51 7.30
N TYR A 309 -16.48 15.28 7.69
CA TYR A 309 -15.89 15.24 9.02
C TYR A 309 -16.05 16.61 9.70
N GLU A 310 -16.66 16.64 10.86
CA GLU A 310 -16.64 17.83 11.74
C GLU A 310 -15.70 17.55 12.91
N VAL A 311 -14.77 18.47 13.16
CA VAL A 311 -13.79 18.32 14.24
C VAL A 311 -13.95 19.45 15.27
N ASP A 312 -13.94 19.04 16.53
CA ASP A 312 -13.81 19.94 17.68
C ASP A 312 -12.32 20.01 18.05
N ILE A 313 -11.76 21.21 18.02
CA ILE A 313 -10.31 21.43 18.10
C ILE A 313 -9.96 21.93 19.50
N ALA A 314 -9.08 21.19 20.19
CA ALA A 314 -8.60 21.54 21.51
C ALA A 314 -7.60 22.70 21.46
N GLU A 315 -6.69 22.68 20.48
CA GLU A 315 -5.70 23.72 20.26
C GLU A 315 -5.39 23.80 18.76
N LEU A 316 -5.84 24.89 18.10
CA LEU A 316 -5.47 25.17 16.72
C LEU A 316 -4.10 25.83 16.71
N PRO A 317 -3.07 25.25 16.08
CA PRO A 317 -1.80 25.92 15.88
C PRO A 317 -2.03 27.25 15.17
N GLN A 318 -1.37 28.31 15.63
CA GLN A 318 -1.50 29.67 15.07
C GLN A 318 -1.28 29.76 13.53
N ALA A 319 -0.67 28.74 12.94
CA ALA A 319 -0.36 28.63 11.52
C ALA A 319 -1.51 28.08 10.64
N ALA A 320 -2.50 27.38 11.20
CA ALA A 320 -3.56 26.73 10.42
C ALA A 320 -4.69 27.73 10.11
N LYS A 321 -5.00 27.90 8.82
CA LYS A 321 -6.00 28.86 8.33
C LYS A 321 -7.09 28.20 7.50
N ILE A 322 -8.19 28.91 7.30
CA ILE A 322 -9.24 28.52 6.35
C ILE A 322 -8.65 28.19 4.97
N GLY A 323 -9.05 27.05 4.39
CA GLY A 323 -8.54 26.52 3.13
C GLY A 323 -7.28 25.65 3.23
N ASP A 324 -6.57 25.61 4.37
CA ASP A 324 -5.39 24.75 4.55
C ASP A 324 -5.76 23.25 4.59
N ARG A 325 -4.82 22.39 4.19
CA ARG A 325 -4.93 20.94 4.41
C ARG A 325 -4.20 20.53 5.68
N ILE A 326 -4.86 19.71 6.49
CA ILE A 326 -4.38 19.14 7.75
C ILE A 326 -4.57 17.61 7.73
N ASN A 327 -3.75 16.89 8.49
CA ASN A 327 -3.86 15.44 8.67
C ASN A 327 -4.59 15.14 9.99
N LEU A 328 -5.68 14.38 9.95
CA LEU A 328 -6.40 13.89 11.12
C LEU A 328 -5.97 12.46 11.44
N VAL A 329 -5.80 12.20 12.72
CA VAL A 329 -5.48 10.88 13.25
C VAL A 329 -6.45 10.56 14.38
N ASP A 330 -7.23 9.50 14.21
CA ASP A 330 -7.90 8.79 15.30
C ASP A 330 -7.23 7.41 15.45
N ASP A 331 -6.38 7.29 16.47
CA ASP A 331 -5.62 6.07 16.74
C ASP A 331 -6.54 4.89 17.14
N ASN A 332 -7.77 5.15 17.61
CA ASN A 332 -8.73 4.13 18.06
C ASN A 332 -9.77 3.75 16.98
N GLY A 333 -10.05 4.65 16.04
CA GLY A 333 -11.02 4.46 14.94
C GLY A 333 -10.39 4.13 13.59
N GLU A 334 -9.07 3.89 13.54
CA GLU A 334 -8.27 3.66 12.32
C GLU A 334 -8.42 4.77 11.25
N LEU A 335 -8.69 6.02 11.66
CA LEU A 335 -8.86 7.13 10.74
C LEU A 335 -7.54 7.86 10.52
N TYR A 336 -6.98 7.74 9.32
CA TYR A 336 -5.87 8.60 8.86
C TYR A 336 -6.23 9.33 7.56
N LEU A 337 -6.50 10.62 7.68
CA LEU A 337 -7.14 11.41 6.63
C LEU A 337 -6.43 12.75 6.43
N SER A 338 -6.06 13.09 5.21
CA SER A 338 -5.73 14.49 4.86
C SER A 338 -7.01 15.19 4.41
N ALA A 339 -7.42 16.23 5.12
CA ALA A 339 -8.64 16.98 4.84
C ALA A 339 -8.38 18.49 4.83
N ARG A 340 -9.17 19.20 4.02
CA ARG A 340 -9.10 20.65 3.88
C ARG A 340 -10.08 21.32 4.83
N ILE A 341 -9.64 22.40 5.49
CA ILE A 341 -10.52 23.23 6.33
C ILE A 341 -11.44 24.04 5.41
N LEU A 342 -12.71 23.63 5.31
CA LEU A 342 -13.72 24.29 4.46
C LEU A 342 -14.45 25.40 5.22
N LYS A 343 -14.68 25.21 6.51
CA LYS A 343 -15.31 26.19 7.40
C LYS A 343 -14.60 26.20 8.74
N LEU A 344 -14.39 27.38 9.31
CA LEU A 344 -13.78 27.57 10.63
C LEU A 344 -14.66 28.47 11.50
N GLU A 345 -15.02 28.00 12.69
CA GLU A 345 -15.81 28.72 13.69
C GLU A 345 -14.95 28.94 14.94
N VAL A 346 -14.76 30.19 15.36
CA VAL A 346 -13.88 30.57 16.49
C VAL A 346 -14.63 31.46 17.47
N SER A 347 -14.57 31.13 18.76
CA SER A 347 -15.04 31.98 19.87
C SER A 347 -13.90 32.27 20.83
N ILE A 348 -13.59 33.55 21.04
CA ILE A 348 -12.52 33.97 21.95
C ILE A 348 -13.01 33.99 23.40
N ALA A 349 -14.27 34.34 23.63
CA ALA A 349 -14.87 34.40 24.96
C ALA A 349 -15.11 33.00 25.55
N LYS A 350 -15.39 32.00 24.70
CA LYS A 350 -15.61 30.60 25.14
C LYS A 350 -14.37 29.72 25.02
N ASP A 351 -13.27 30.25 24.50
CA ASP A 351 -12.06 29.48 24.18
C ASP A 351 -12.37 28.22 23.37
N SER A 352 -13.17 28.38 22.30
CA SER A 352 -13.67 27.25 21.52
C SER A 352 -13.47 27.44 20.02
N GLN A 353 -13.12 26.34 19.35
CA GLN A 353 -12.80 26.34 17.93
C GLN A 353 -13.32 25.06 17.28
N LYS A 354 -14.06 25.22 16.17
CA LYS A 354 -14.65 24.11 15.43
C LYS A 354 -14.35 24.25 13.94
N ALA A 355 -13.96 23.17 13.28
CA ALA A 355 -13.74 23.16 11.85
C ALA A 355 -14.62 22.11 11.15
N THR A 356 -15.14 22.48 9.98
CA THR A 356 -15.74 21.55 9.04
C THR A 356 -14.70 21.21 7.97
N LEU A 357 -14.42 19.93 7.82
CA LEU A 357 -13.39 19.43 6.93
C LEU A 357 -14.01 18.71 5.74
N GLY A 358 -13.41 18.89 4.57
CA GLY A 358 -13.81 18.23 3.34
C GLY A 358 -12.66 18.02 2.36
N GLU A 359 -12.97 17.64 1.12
CA GLU A 359 -11.98 17.29 0.09
C GLU A 359 -10.95 16.24 0.58
N TYR A 360 -11.44 15.17 1.18
CA TYR A 360 -10.64 14.18 1.90
C TYR A 360 -9.79 13.29 0.97
N LEU A 361 -8.55 13.04 1.40
CA LEU A 361 -7.67 12.02 0.86
C LEU A 361 -7.40 10.98 1.96
N ILE A 362 -7.91 9.75 1.76
CA ILE A 362 -7.62 8.63 2.66
C ILE A 362 -6.12 8.31 2.54
N LYS A 363 -5.42 8.30 3.67
CA LYS A 363 -3.99 8.02 3.74
C LYS A 363 -3.78 6.62 4.32
N SER A 364 -3.00 5.79 3.63
CA SER A 364 -2.81 4.38 3.98
C SER A 364 -1.90 4.14 5.20
N SER A 365 -1.08 5.12 5.62
CA SER A 365 -0.42 5.21 6.94
C SER A 365 0.49 6.46 7.04
N GLY A 366 0.85 6.87 8.27
CA GLY A 366 1.71 8.02 8.56
C GLY A 366 3.21 7.84 8.35
N ILE A 367 3.67 6.71 7.78
CA ILE A 367 5.10 6.39 7.59
C ILE A 367 5.56 6.63 6.12
N SER A 368 4.63 6.98 5.23
CA SER A 368 4.81 6.90 3.77
C SER A 368 5.83 7.86 3.17
N ASP A 369 5.97 9.12 3.61
CA ASP A 369 6.69 10.11 2.79
C ASP A 369 8.23 10.02 2.94
N LYS A 370 8.72 9.73 4.16
CA LYS A 370 10.15 9.45 4.36
C LYS A 370 10.56 8.11 3.78
N VAL A 371 9.69 7.09 3.84
CA VAL A 371 9.94 5.77 3.25
C VAL A 371 9.81 5.80 1.73
N GLN A 372 8.90 6.57 1.14
CA GLN A 372 8.84 6.82 -0.31
C GLN A 372 10.02 7.66 -0.79
N ALA A 373 10.48 8.65 -0.01
CA ALA A 373 11.69 9.41 -0.33
C ALA A 373 12.94 8.50 -0.26
N LEU A 374 13.02 7.62 0.75
CA LEU A 374 14.08 6.62 0.85
C LEU A 374 13.98 5.59 -0.28
N ALA A 375 12.78 5.09 -0.59
CA ALA A 375 12.53 4.15 -1.69
C ALA A 375 12.83 4.78 -3.06
N SER A 376 12.55 6.08 -3.23
CA SER A 376 12.94 6.84 -4.42
C SER A 376 14.46 7.01 -4.48
N GLN A 377 15.13 7.30 -3.36
CA GLN A 377 16.60 7.33 -3.30
C GLN A 377 17.22 5.94 -3.57
N PHE A 378 16.62 4.86 -3.07
CA PHE A 378 16.99 3.47 -3.35
C PHE A 378 16.75 3.11 -4.82
N ALA A 379 15.65 3.56 -5.42
CA ALA A 379 15.35 3.38 -6.84
C ALA A 379 16.32 4.16 -7.74
N GLU A 380 16.74 5.36 -7.34
CA GLU A 380 17.75 6.17 -8.02
C GLU A 380 19.15 5.51 -7.93
N LEU A 381 19.50 4.96 -6.77
CA LEU A 381 20.73 4.18 -6.53
C LEU A 381 20.75 2.86 -7.29
N ALA A 382 19.58 2.23 -7.51
CA ALA A 382 19.44 1.02 -8.30
C ALA A 382 19.49 1.29 -9.82
N LYS A 383 18.91 2.41 -10.29
CA LYS A 383 18.92 2.82 -11.71
C LYS A 383 20.31 3.15 -12.26
N ASN A 384 21.23 3.62 -11.41
CA ASN A 384 22.57 4.05 -11.82
C ASN A 384 23.65 2.95 -11.73
N ARG A 385 23.27 1.68 -11.55
CA ARG A 385 24.23 0.56 -11.55
C ARG A 385 24.57 0.16 -12.98
N VAL A 386 25.76 0.53 -13.45
CA VAL A 386 26.31 0.07 -14.73
C VAL A 386 27.02 -1.26 -14.49
N TYR A 387 26.55 -2.30 -15.17
CA TYR A 387 27.20 -3.62 -15.18
C TYR A 387 27.92 -3.84 -16.50
N TYR A 388 29.04 -4.57 -16.44
CA TYR A 388 29.86 -4.92 -17.59
C TYR A 388 29.83 -6.43 -17.82
N THR A 389 29.87 -6.83 -19.08
CA THR A 389 30.14 -8.21 -19.49
C THR A 389 31.60 -8.31 -19.86
N TRP A 390 32.34 -9.15 -19.16
CA TRP A 390 33.73 -9.43 -19.50
C TRP A 390 33.81 -10.58 -20.48
N ILE A 391 34.68 -10.40 -21.48
CA ILE A 391 35.04 -11.41 -22.47
C ILE A 391 36.55 -11.53 -22.44
N VAL A 392 37.03 -12.76 -22.27
CA VAL A 392 38.45 -13.13 -22.18
C VAL A 392 38.69 -14.41 -22.98
N TYR A 393 39.96 -14.74 -23.22
CA TYR A 393 40.37 -15.90 -24.03
C TYR A 393 41.41 -16.73 -23.29
N ALA A 394 41.42 -18.04 -23.50
CA ALA A 394 42.35 -18.96 -22.82
C ALA A 394 42.83 -20.10 -23.72
N ASP A 395 43.91 -20.75 -23.28
CA ASP A 395 44.53 -21.87 -23.98
C ASP A 395 43.76 -23.19 -23.77
N ASP A 396 43.03 -23.32 -22.66
CA ASP A 396 42.30 -24.53 -22.31
C ASP A 396 40.94 -24.28 -21.63
N GLU A 397 40.21 -25.37 -21.39
CA GLU A 397 38.87 -25.38 -20.78
C GLU A 397 38.82 -24.92 -19.32
N ASN A 398 39.99 -24.85 -18.65
CA ASN A 398 40.11 -24.41 -17.26
C ASN A 398 40.50 -22.93 -17.15
N GLY A 399 40.65 -22.23 -18.28
CA GLY A 399 41.01 -20.81 -18.32
C GLY A 399 42.50 -20.55 -18.12
N ASN A 400 43.37 -21.55 -18.28
CA ASN A 400 44.82 -21.33 -18.18
C ASN A 400 45.32 -20.48 -19.35
N GLY A 401 46.26 -19.58 -19.06
CA GLY A 401 46.77 -18.62 -20.05
C GLY A 401 45.76 -17.54 -20.44
N ILE A 402 44.85 -17.19 -19.53
CA ILE A 402 43.84 -16.14 -19.70
C ILE A 402 44.44 -14.83 -20.23
N SER A 403 43.79 -14.26 -21.23
CA SER A 403 44.24 -13.08 -21.97
C SER A 403 43.04 -12.30 -22.50
N LEU A 404 43.23 -11.01 -22.77
CA LEU A 404 42.28 -10.20 -23.55
C LEU A 404 42.50 -10.35 -25.06
N GLU A 405 43.65 -10.89 -25.47
CA GLU A 405 43.99 -11.11 -26.88
C GLU A 405 43.53 -12.51 -27.33
N PRO A 406 42.73 -12.61 -28.41
CA PRO A 406 42.21 -13.88 -28.91
C PRO A 406 43.24 -14.70 -29.71
N GLU A 407 44.35 -14.11 -30.11
CA GLU A 407 45.28 -14.76 -31.03
C GLU A 407 45.95 -15.99 -30.39
N GLY A 408 45.77 -17.15 -31.05
CA GLY A 408 46.28 -18.44 -30.58
C GLY A 408 45.46 -19.08 -29.44
N LYS A 409 44.34 -18.48 -29.02
CA LYS A 409 43.48 -18.98 -27.95
C LYS A 409 42.30 -19.78 -28.52
N VAL A 410 42.06 -20.96 -27.98
CA VAL A 410 41.03 -21.90 -28.49
C VAL A 410 39.77 -21.95 -27.63
N TYR A 411 39.75 -21.23 -26.49
CA TYR A 411 38.60 -21.06 -25.61
C TYR A 411 38.26 -19.58 -25.39
N VAL A 412 36.96 -19.28 -25.33
CA VAL A 412 36.42 -17.97 -24.91
C VAL A 412 35.73 -18.10 -23.56
N GLY A 413 35.98 -17.15 -22.66
CA GLY A 413 35.42 -17.07 -21.32
C GLY A 413 34.52 -15.86 -21.19
N ILE A 414 33.30 -16.05 -20.70
CA ILE A 414 32.32 -14.96 -20.51
C ILE A 414 31.91 -14.88 -19.04
N ALA A 415 31.97 -13.67 -18.49
CA ALA A 415 31.50 -13.36 -17.13
C ALA A 415 30.58 -12.13 -17.16
N ALA A 416 29.28 -12.34 -16.93
CA ALA A 416 28.27 -11.27 -16.92
C ALA A 416 28.16 -10.57 -15.56
N ASN A 417 27.48 -9.41 -15.53
CA ASN A 417 27.08 -8.66 -14.33
C ASN A 417 28.23 -8.17 -13.44
N ARG A 418 29.34 -7.73 -14.04
CA ARG A 418 30.53 -7.29 -13.31
C ARG A 418 30.46 -5.79 -12.98
N LYS A 419 30.93 -5.43 -11.78
CA LYS A 419 30.84 -4.05 -11.25
C LYS A 419 31.98 -3.13 -11.74
N THR A 420 33.05 -3.69 -12.31
CA THR A 420 34.18 -2.94 -12.86
C THR A 420 34.28 -3.16 -14.36
N LEU A 421 34.77 -2.14 -15.08
CA LEU A 421 34.94 -2.21 -16.52
C LEU A 421 36.04 -3.20 -16.91
N GLU A 422 37.13 -3.24 -16.13
CA GLU A 422 38.32 -4.06 -16.41
C GLU A 422 38.12 -5.53 -15.99
N PRO A 423 38.32 -6.50 -16.90
CA PRO A 423 38.26 -7.93 -16.59
C PRO A 423 39.33 -8.41 -15.61
N ASP A 424 38.94 -9.27 -14.66
CA ASP A 424 39.87 -9.90 -13.72
C ASP A 424 40.57 -11.10 -14.36
N LEU A 425 41.84 -10.93 -14.72
CA LEU A 425 42.65 -11.99 -15.33
C LEU A 425 43.33 -12.91 -14.29
N THR A 426 43.10 -12.72 -13.00
CA THR A 426 43.78 -13.48 -11.94
C THR A 426 42.99 -14.70 -11.47
N ASP A 427 41.68 -14.70 -11.69
CA ASP A 427 40.79 -15.80 -11.32
C ASP A 427 40.04 -16.34 -12.56
N PRO A 428 40.51 -17.44 -13.16
CA PRO A 428 39.84 -18.02 -14.33
C PRO A 428 38.51 -18.71 -13.98
N THR A 429 38.20 -18.94 -12.70
CA THR A 429 36.95 -19.60 -12.27
C THR A 429 35.73 -18.69 -12.38
N VAL A 430 35.94 -17.37 -12.52
CA VAL A 430 34.85 -16.40 -12.66
C VAL A 430 34.19 -16.44 -14.04
N TYR A 431 34.83 -17.11 -15.01
CA TYR A 431 34.41 -17.17 -16.41
C TYR A 431 33.84 -18.54 -16.76
N LYS A 432 32.81 -18.55 -17.61
CA LYS A 432 32.32 -19.78 -18.25
C LYS A 432 33.01 -19.96 -19.60
N TRP A 433 33.80 -21.02 -19.73
CA TRP A 433 34.64 -21.30 -20.89
C TRP A 433 33.92 -22.11 -21.97
N SER A 434 34.19 -21.82 -23.23
CA SER A 434 33.66 -22.57 -24.38
C SER A 434 34.70 -22.64 -25.49
N LYS A 435 34.88 -23.83 -26.09
CA LYS A 435 35.81 -24.07 -27.20
C LYS A 435 35.23 -23.48 -28.49
N VAL A 436 36.05 -22.76 -29.27
CA VAL A 436 35.60 -22.04 -30.48
C VAL A 436 36.26 -22.49 -31.79
N GLU A 437 37.09 -23.53 -31.76
CA GLU A 437 37.77 -24.08 -32.95
C GLU A 437 37.07 -25.35 -33.48
N GLY A 438 36.83 -25.44 -34.79
CA GLY A 438 36.26 -26.62 -35.48
C GLY A 438 37.27 -27.35 -36.38
N ASP A 439 36.98 -28.61 -36.75
CA ASP A 439 37.88 -29.45 -37.55
C ASP A 439 37.97 -29.01 -39.03
N PRO A 440 39.16 -28.99 -39.68
CA PRO A 440 39.29 -28.62 -41.09
C PRO A 440 38.72 -29.69 -42.05
N GLY A 441 37.95 -29.27 -43.07
CA GLY A 441 37.47 -30.15 -44.15
C GLY A 441 38.52 -30.41 -45.26
N LYS A 442 38.43 -31.57 -45.95
CA LYS A 442 39.31 -31.96 -47.08
C LYS A 442 38.55 -31.92 -48.41
N SER A 443 39.10 -31.28 -49.45
CA SER A 443 38.50 -31.20 -50.80
C SER A 443 39.36 -31.93 -51.84
N LEU A 444 38.74 -32.57 -52.85
CA LEU A 444 39.46 -33.25 -53.94
C LEU A 444 40.09 -32.22 -54.89
N ILE A 445 41.40 -32.31 -55.14
CA ILE A 445 42.16 -31.39 -56.00
C ILE A 445 42.35 -31.93 -57.42
N SER A 446 42.68 -33.21 -57.60
CA SER A 446 42.98 -33.77 -58.93
C SER A 446 42.88 -35.30 -58.99
N ILE A 447 42.72 -35.83 -60.20
CA ILE A 447 42.76 -37.27 -60.54
C ILE A 447 43.88 -37.50 -61.57
N THR A 448 44.74 -38.51 -61.34
CA THR A 448 45.80 -38.92 -62.28
C THR A 448 45.55 -40.33 -62.82
N GLU A 449 45.58 -40.48 -64.14
CA GLU A 449 45.32 -41.74 -64.86
C GLU A 449 46.62 -42.52 -65.14
N HIS A 450 46.61 -43.83 -64.84
CA HIS A 450 47.72 -44.75 -65.09
C HIS A 450 47.28 -45.87 -66.05
N TYR A 451 48.07 -46.19 -67.07
CA TYR A 451 47.81 -47.26 -68.06
C TYR A 451 48.97 -48.25 -68.18
N LEU A 452 48.66 -49.55 -68.31
CA LEU A 452 49.65 -50.62 -68.47
C LEU A 452 49.15 -51.67 -69.46
N VAL A 453 49.98 -52.11 -70.42
CA VAL A 453 49.70 -53.31 -71.22
C VAL A 453 50.46 -54.52 -70.68
N SER A 454 49.74 -55.63 -70.47
CA SER A 454 50.21 -56.85 -69.84
C SER A 454 49.79 -58.09 -70.64
N ASP A 455 50.53 -59.19 -70.49
CA ASP A 455 50.13 -60.52 -70.94
C ASP A 455 49.25 -61.25 -69.91
N GLN A 456 49.14 -60.70 -68.69
CA GLN A 456 48.33 -61.21 -67.59
C GLN A 456 46.92 -60.61 -67.56
N ASP A 457 45.93 -61.46 -67.33
CA ASP A 457 44.50 -61.11 -67.19
C ASP A 457 44.04 -60.95 -65.73
N SER A 458 44.96 -61.16 -64.79
CA SER A 458 44.73 -61.06 -63.35
C SER A 458 46.06 -60.85 -62.62
N GLY A 459 46.01 -60.47 -61.34
CA GLY A 459 47.20 -60.32 -60.49
C GLY A 459 48.01 -59.03 -60.68
N ILE A 460 47.52 -58.08 -61.47
CA ILE A 460 48.12 -56.75 -61.62
C ILE A 460 47.70 -55.85 -60.44
N THR A 461 48.69 -55.27 -59.77
CA THR A 461 48.53 -54.29 -58.67
C THR A 461 49.14 -52.94 -59.06
N ILE A 462 48.90 -51.90 -58.26
CA ILE A 462 49.48 -50.56 -58.46
C ILE A 462 51.03 -50.58 -58.45
N ASP A 463 51.63 -51.54 -57.73
CA ASP A 463 53.09 -51.73 -57.67
C ASP A 463 53.67 -52.43 -58.92
N THR A 464 52.82 -52.84 -59.87
CA THR A 464 53.28 -53.54 -61.08
C THR A 464 54.10 -52.60 -61.96
N ILE A 465 55.34 -52.98 -62.26
CA ILE A 465 56.25 -52.13 -63.03
C ILE A 465 55.76 -51.97 -64.48
N GLY A 466 55.70 -50.73 -64.96
CA GLY A 466 55.41 -50.40 -66.36
C GLY A 466 54.19 -49.52 -66.60
N TRP A 467 53.52 -49.05 -65.55
CA TRP A 467 52.47 -48.04 -65.64
C TRP A 467 52.97 -46.75 -66.31
N SER A 468 52.15 -46.20 -67.21
CA SER A 468 52.36 -44.94 -67.92
C SER A 468 51.28 -43.93 -67.54
N THR A 469 51.62 -42.64 -67.46
CA THR A 469 50.67 -41.59 -67.09
C THR A 469 50.27 -40.72 -68.29
N GLY A 470 48.96 -40.48 -68.43
CA GLY A 470 48.32 -39.27 -68.98
C GLY A 470 48.60 -38.74 -70.41
N ALA A 471 49.55 -39.24 -71.20
CA ALA A 471 49.83 -38.66 -72.53
C ALA A 471 49.76 -39.63 -73.72
N SER A 472 49.78 -40.93 -73.49
CA SER A 472 49.60 -41.93 -74.56
C SER A 472 49.19 -43.28 -73.97
N VAL A 473 48.01 -43.78 -74.37
CA VAL A 473 47.58 -45.14 -74.02
C VAL A 473 48.49 -46.15 -74.74
N PRO A 474 49.17 -47.07 -74.02
CA PRO A 474 50.04 -48.04 -74.66
C PRO A 474 49.25 -48.96 -75.61
N ALA A 475 49.80 -49.23 -76.80
CA ALA A 475 49.18 -50.13 -77.76
C ALA A 475 49.31 -51.59 -77.30
N MET A 476 48.19 -52.32 -77.29
CA MET A 476 48.19 -53.77 -77.03
C MET A 476 48.80 -54.54 -78.22
N THR A 477 49.40 -55.70 -77.94
CA THR A 477 49.98 -56.59 -78.97
C THR A 477 49.47 -58.04 -78.78
N PRO A 478 49.70 -58.95 -79.74
CA PRO A 478 49.38 -60.37 -79.58
C PRO A 478 50.01 -61.02 -78.34
N GLU A 479 51.12 -60.49 -77.85
CA GLU A 479 51.82 -60.96 -76.66
C GLU A 479 51.32 -60.26 -75.39
N LYS A 480 51.11 -58.94 -75.44
CA LYS A 480 50.58 -58.13 -74.33
C LYS A 480 49.13 -57.79 -74.55
N LYS A 481 48.27 -58.74 -74.21
CA LYS A 481 46.87 -58.74 -74.60
C LYS A 481 45.96 -57.87 -73.75
N TYR A 482 46.32 -57.50 -72.54
CA TYR A 482 45.41 -56.84 -71.59
C TYR A 482 45.88 -55.40 -71.33
N LEU A 483 45.03 -54.42 -71.64
CA LEU A 483 45.23 -53.03 -71.23
C LEU A 483 44.57 -52.81 -69.88
N TRP A 484 45.35 -52.41 -68.89
CA TRP A 484 44.97 -52.12 -67.52
C TRP A 484 44.97 -50.61 -67.25
N ASN A 485 44.13 -50.15 -66.33
CA ASN A 485 44.06 -48.78 -65.85
C ASN A 485 43.80 -48.70 -64.33
N TYR A 486 44.36 -47.69 -63.66
CA TYR A 486 43.97 -47.26 -62.32
C TYR A 486 44.12 -45.74 -62.15
N GLU A 487 43.45 -45.19 -61.13
CA GLU A 487 43.37 -43.76 -60.84
C GLU A 487 43.98 -43.42 -59.47
N THR A 488 44.70 -42.31 -59.38
CA THR A 488 45.16 -41.71 -58.11
C THR A 488 44.39 -40.41 -57.83
N LEU A 489 43.66 -40.36 -56.72
CA LEU A 489 42.97 -39.19 -56.19
C LEU A 489 43.91 -38.37 -55.31
N THR A 490 43.93 -37.04 -55.42
CA THR A 490 44.73 -36.14 -54.56
C THR A 490 43.83 -35.13 -53.86
N TYR A 491 43.96 -34.99 -52.53
CA TYR A 491 43.15 -34.10 -51.70
C TYR A 491 43.90 -32.81 -51.29
N SER A 492 43.16 -31.84 -50.74
CA SER A 492 43.66 -30.51 -50.39
C SER A 492 44.66 -30.44 -49.24
N ASP A 493 44.75 -31.51 -48.45
CA ASP A 493 45.77 -31.68 -47.41
C ASP A 493 47.03 -32.40 -47.91
N GLY A 494 47.09 -32.73 -49.20
CA GLY A 494 48.19 -33.45 -49.83
C GLY A 494 48.13 -34.97 -49.68
N SER A 495 47.09 -35.53 -49.05
CA SER A 495 46.87 -36.98 -49.03
C SER A 495 46.40 -37.50 -50.40
N THR A 496 46.72 -38.75 -50.70
CA THR A 496 46.35 -39.42 -51.96
C THR A 496 45.72 -40.77 -51.71
N GLU A 497 44.83 -41.20 -52.61
CA GLU A 497 44.19 -42.52 -52.60
C GLU A 497 44.28 -43.15 -54.00
N ASP A 498 44.80 -44.38 -54.08
CA ASP A 498 44.89 -45.15 -55.32
C ASP A 498 43.75 -46.16 -55.42
N LEU A 499 43.05 -46.16 -56.55
CA LEU A 499 42.03 -47.16 -56.86
C LEU A 499 42.67 -48.44 -57.40
N ALA A 500 41.96 -49.57 -57.24
CA ALA A 500 42.45 -50.87 -57.69
C ALA A 500 42.52 -50.96 -59.24
N PRO A 501 43.62 -51.50 -59.82
CA PRO A 501 43.74 -51.69 -61.27
C PRO A 501 42.66 -52.59 -61.89
N LYS A 502 42.19 -52.20 -63.08
CA LYS A 502 41.18 -52.94 -63.85
C LYS A 502 41.59 -53.08 -65.32
N ILE A 503 41.21 -54.19 -65.95
CA ILE A 503 41.37 -54.37 -67.40
C ILE A 503 40.31 -53.53 -68.12
N ILE A 504 40.76 -52.66 -69.00
CA ILE A 504 39.93 -51.81 -69.86
C ILE A 504 40.01 -52.20 -71.35
N GLY A 505 40.85 -53.18 -71.73
CA GLY A 505 40.89 -53.72 -73.09
C GLY A 505 41.58 -55.08 -73.21
N VAL A 506 41.17 -55.91 -74.19
CA VAL A 506 41.79 -57.22 -74.51
C VAL A 506 42.10 -57.32 -76.02
N TYR A 507 43.29 -57.80 -76.38
CA TYR A 507 43.78 -57.94 -77.75
C TYR A 507 43.18 -59.17 -78.46
N GLY A 508 42.67 -58.99 -79.69
CA GLY A 508 42.12 -60.07 -80.52
C GLY A 508 42.65 -60.05 -81.95
N ASP A 509 43.28 -61.15 -82.39
CA ASP A 509 43.67 -61.40 -83.78
C ASP A 509 42.54 -62.12 -84.53
N THR A 510 42.01 -61.48 -85.59
CA THR A 510 41.06 -62.01 -86.60
C THR A 510 39.56 -62.09 -86.25
N GLY A 511 38.81 -61.09 -86.70
CA GLY A 511 37.34 -61.14 -86.89
C GLY A 511 36.94 -60.23 -88.06
N LYS A 512 36.09 -60.71 -88.98
CA LYS A 512 35.45 -59.88 -90.02
C LYS A 512 34.58 -58.83 -89.33
N ASP A 513 34.54 -57.60 -89.85
CA ASP A 513 33.62 -56.55 -89.39
C ASP A 513 32.20 -57.11 -89.28
N GLY A 514 31.65 -57.11 -88.07
CA GLY A 514 30.26 -57.47 -87.83
C GLY A 514 29.35 -56.46 -88.53
N LYS A 515 28.19 -56.91 -89.04
CA LYS A 515 27.06 -56.02 -89.35
C LYS A 515 26.88 -55.06 -88.17
N ALA A 516 26.72 -53.76 -88.42
CA ALA A 516 26.43 -52.77 -87.39
C ALA A 516 25.26 -53.27 -86.53
N SER A 517 25.57 -53.71 -85.31
CA SER A 517 24.56 -53.93 -84.29
C SER A 517 23.94 -52.57 -83.97
N PRO A 518 22.63 -52.47 -83.76
CA PRO A 518 22.02 -51.25 -83.26
C PRO A 518 22.79 -50.75 -82.05
N SER A 519 23.28 -49.50 -82.11
CA SER A 519 23.86 -48.83 -80.95
C SER A 519 22.73 -48.34 -80.05
N ILE A 520 22.94 -48.39 -78.74
CA ILE A 520 22.07 -47.69 -77.80
C ILE A 520 22.23 -46.19 -78.07
N VAL A 521 21.12 -45.53 -78.46
CA VAL A 521 21.04 -44.10 -78.72
C VAL A 521 20.88 -43.37 -77.39
N THR A 522 19.91 -43.79 -76.58
CA THR A 522 19.72 -43.32 -75.22
C THR A 522 19.23 -44.47 -74.34
N MET A 523 19.54 -44.39 -73.05
CA MET A 523 18.94 -45.26 -72.04
C MET A 523 18.42 -44.35 -70.93
N THR A 524 17.11 -44.35 -70.72
CA THR A 524 16.45 -43.45 -69.76
C THR A 524 15.66 -44.27 -68.76
N LYS A 525 15.82 -43.97 -67.47
CA LYS A 525 15.01 -44.58 -66.40
C LYS A 525 13.60 -44.00 -66.46
N GLN A 526 12.59 -44.85 -66.39
CA GLN A 526 11.19 -44.48 -66.24
C GLN A 526 10.69 -44.92 -64.87
N TYR A 527 9.74 -44.19 -64.33
CA TYR A 527 9.19 -44.38 -62.99
C TYR A 527 7.69 -44.68 -63.04
N TYR A 528 7.22 -45.46 -62.08
CA TYR A 528 5.82 -45.81 -61.89
C TYR A 528 5.49 -45.77 -60.40
N LEU A 529 4.61 -44.86 -59.99
CA LEU A 529 4.18 -44.76 -58.60
C LEU A 529 2.95 -45.64 -58.37
N SER A 530 3.15 -46.80 -57.74
CA SER A 530 2.11 -47.80 -57.52
C SER A 530 1.42 -47.65 -56.16
N THR A 531 0.19 -48.13 -56.07
CA THR A 531 -0.52 -48.34 -54.79
C THR A 531 -0.16 -49.67 -54.10
N SER A 532 0.74 -50.47 -54.68
CA SER A 532 1.16 -51.76 -54.15
C SER A 532 2.68 -51.93 -54.21
N SER A 533 3.24 -52.55 -53.17
CA SER A 533 4.66 -52.92 -53.09
C SER A 533 4.99 -54.21 -53.82
N THR A 534 3.98 -54.95 -54.30
CA THR A 534 4.17 -56.24 -54.97
C THR A 534 3.66 -56.27 -56.40
N GLU A 535 2.82 -55.29 -56.81
CA GLU A 535 2.22 -55.22 -58.14
C GLU A 535 2.20 -53.78 -58.65
N MET A 536 2.43 -53.57 -59.96
CA MET A 536 2.33 -52.25 -60.59
C MET A 536 0.89 -51.89 -60.90
N THR A 537 0.18 -51.40 -59.89
CA THR A 537 -1.23 -51.05 -59.96
C THR A 537 -1.46 -49.57 -59.66
N GLY A 538 -2.34 -48.91 -60.43
CA GLY A 538 -2.84 -47.56 -60.14
C GLY A 538 -1.94 -46.37 -60.49
N GLY A 539 -0.86 -46.58 -61.24
CA GLY A 539 0.05 -45.53 -61.74
C GLY A 539 0.25 -45.55 -63.27
N GLU A 540 1.13 -44.69 -63.76
CA GLU A 540 1.54 -44.60 -65.17
C GLU A 540 3.07 -44.43 -65.27
N TRP A 541 3.66 -44.87 -66.39
CA TRP A 541 5.10 -44.74 -66.62
C TRP A 541 5.46 -43.32 -67.05
N VAL A 542 6.26 -42.63 -66.25
CA VAL A 542 6.76 -41.27 -66.50
C VAL A 542 8.28 -41.25 -66.59
N ARG A 543 8.84 -40.19 -67.21
CA ARG A 543 10.30 -40.00 -67.36
C ARG A 543 10.91 -39.07 -66.31
N THR A 544 10.08 -38.42 -65.51
CA THR A 544 10.47 -37.56 -64.40
C THR A 544 10.16 -38.26 -63.09
N LEU A 545 11.04 -38.18 -62.10
CA LEU A 545 10.80 -38.77 -60.78
C LEU A 545 9.50 -38.19 -60.17
N PRO A 546 8.48 -39.02 -59.88
CA PRO A 546 7.26 -38.54 -59.24
C PRO A 546 7.52 -38.19 -57.77
N GLU A 547 6.74 -37.24 -57.25
CA GLU A 547 6.76 -36.90 -55.83
C GLU A 547 6.27 -38.08 -54.98
N TRP A 548 6.96 -38.34 -53.87
CA TRP A 548 6.57 -39.41 -52.96
C TRP A 548 5.22 -39.10 -52.30
N THR A 549 4.40 -40.13 -52.06
CA THR A 549 3.15 -40.00 -51.31
C THR A 549 3.00 -41.20 -50.38
N THR A 550 2.54 -40.95 -49.15
CA THR A 550 2.30 -41.99 -48.15
C THR A 550 1.43 -43.13 -48.70
N GLY A 551 1.88 -44.37 -48.49
CA GLY A 551 1.17 -45.57 -48.95
C GLY A 551 1.33 -45.87 -50.45
N LYS A 552 2.25 -45.21 -51.15
CA LYS A 552 2.63 -45.51 -52.53
C LYS A 552 4.06 -46.01 -52.60
N TYR A 553 4.36 -46.76 -53.66
CA TYR A 553 5.64 -47.42 -53.88
C TYR A 553 6.18 -47.10 -55.26
N LEU A 554 7.41 -46.60 -55.34
CA LEU A 554 8.10 -46.31 -56.57
C LEU A 554 8.63 -47.60 -57.20
N TRP A 555 8.30 -47.80 -58.46
CA TRP A 555 8.87 -48.80 -59.34
C TRP A 555 9.62 -48.11 -60.47
N SER A 556 10.68 -48.73 -60.98
CA SER A 556 11.44 -48.21 -62.11
C SER A 556 11.64 -49.26 -63.21
N ARG A 557 11.92 -48.79 -64.42
CA ARG A 557 12.39 -49.63 -65.54
C ARG A 557 13.29 -48.83 -66.46
N TRP A 558 14.14 -49.51 -67.22
CA TRP A 558 14.95 -48.90 -68.26
C TRP A 558 14.20 -48.89 -69.59
N CYS A 559 14.13 -47.71 -70.21
CA CYS A 559 13.73 -47.54 -71.61
C CYS A 559 14.99 -47.35 -72.45
N THR A 560 15.29 -48.31 -73.31
CA THR A 560 16.46 -48.28 -74.20
C THR A 560 16.00 -47.91 -75.61
N GLU A 561 16.55 -46.82 -76.12
CA GLU A 561 16.40 -46.39 -77.51
C GLU A 561 17.54 -46.95 -78.35
N TRP A 562 17.20 -47.61 -79.45
CA TRP A 562 18.17 -48.24 -80.35
C TRP A 562 18.25 -47.51 -81.68
N SER A 563 19.44 -47.45 -82.25
CA SER A 563 19.63 -46.87 -83.58
C SER A 563 19.03 -47.79 -84.65
N GLU A 564 18.62 -47.21 -85.78
CA GLU A 564 18.35 -48.02 -86.96
C GLU A 564 19.60 -48.85 -87.34
N PRO A 565 19.46 -50.11 -87.80
CA PRO A 565 18.24 -50.76 -88.29
C PRO A 565 17.54 -51.68 -87.26
N ASN A 566 17.44 -51.33 -85.96
CA ASN A 566 16.68 -52.14 -85.00
C ASN A 566 15.17 -52.18 -85.36
N PRO A 567 14.54 -53.37 -85.54
CA PRO A 567 13.10 -53.48 -85.81
C PRO A 567 12.22 -52.95 -84.65
N THR A 568 12.77 -52.85 -83.44
CA THR A 568 12.10 -52.29 -82.26
C THR A 568 12.95 -51.15 -81.71
N LEU A 569 12.60 -49.91 -82.03
CA LEU A 569 13.37 -48.71 -81.66
C LEU A 569 13.38 -48.44 -80.14
N LEU A 570 12.39 -48.93 -79.40
CA LEU A 570 12.31 -48.80 -77.93
C LEU A 570 12.06 -50.16 -77.29
N THR A 571 12.96 -50.57 -76.39
CA THR A 571 12.76 -51.75 -75.53
C THR A 571 12.68 -51.34 -74.07
N TYR A 572 11.94 -52.10 -73.28
CA TYR A 572 11.74 -51.84 -71.85
C TYR A 572 12.24 -53.02 -71.03
N SER A 573 12.96 -52.75 -69.94
CA SER A 573 13.19 -53.77 -68.93
C SER A 573 11.90 -54.09 -68.18
N ASP A 574 11.91 -55.20 -67.45
CA ASP A 574 10.90 -55.45 -66.44
C ASP A 574 10.91 -54.33 -65.39
N GLY A 575 9.74 -54.06 -64.82
CA GLY A 575 9.60 -53.11 -63.72
C GLY A 575 10.16 -53.71 -62.43
N ILE A 576 10.98 -52.94 -61.73
CA ILE A 576 11.62 -53.33 -60.48
C ILE A 576 11.19 -52.35 -59.39
N LEU A 577 10.89 -52.85 -58.20
CA LEU A 577 10.58 -52.03 -57.03
C LEU A 577 11.84 -51.29 -56.55
N GLU A 578 11.76 -49.98 -56.34
CA GLU A 578 12.86 -49.19 -55.79
C GLU A 578 12.89 -49.27 -54.26
N THR A 579 13.25 -50.44 -53.73
CA THR A 579 13.17 -50.78 -52.30
C THR A 579 13.86 -49.75 -51.40
N THR A 580 15.14 -49.43 -51.66
CA THR A 580 15.91 -48.50 -50.80
C THR A 580 15.36 -47.08 -50.82
N TRP A 581 14.86 -46.60 -51.98
CA TRP A 581 14.26 -45.27 -52.09
C TRP A 581 12.93 -45.19 -51.32
N ASN A 582 12.06 -46.19 -51.49
CA ASN A 582 10.80 -46.28 -50.76
C ASN A 582 11.03 -46.34 -49.24
N GLU A 583 12.01 -47.13 -48.81
CA GLU A 583 12.34 -47.28 -47.41
C GLU A 583 12.88 -46.00 -46.74
N VAL A 584 13.61 -45.14 -47.46
CA VAL A 584 14.02 -43.81 -46.96
C VAL A 584 12.79 -42.95 -46.69
N HIS A 585 11.88 -42.85 -47.65
CA HIS A 585 10.71 -42.00 -47.52
C HIS A 585 9.72 -42.52 -46.47
N GLU A 586 9.55 -43.84 -46.35
CA GLU A 586 8.72 -44.45 -45.30
C GLU A 586 9.29 -44.18 -43.89
N THR A 587 10.60 -44.33 -43.71
CA THR A 587 11.25 -44.06 -42.42
C THR A 587 11.27 -42.58 -42.07
N ALA A 588 11.51 -41.70 -43.05
CA ALA A 588 11.40 -40.25 -42.87
C ALA A 588 9.96 -39.82 -42.50
N ALA A 589 8.94 -40.40 -43.14
CA ALA A 589 7.54 -40.13 -42.82
C ALA A 589 7.15 -40.62 -41.41
N ALA A 590 7.68 -41.76 -40.98
CA ALA A 590 7.53 -42.25 -39.60
C ALA A 590 8.18 -41.29 -38.59
N ALA A 591 9.40 -40.83 -38.86
CA ALA A 591 10.10 -39.84 -38.04
C ALA A 591 9.30 -38.54 -37.91
N ASN A 592 8.75 -38.01 -39.01
CA ASN A 592 7.90 -36.81 -38.98
C ASN A 592 6.62 -37.00 -38.16
N THR A 593 6.00 -38.19 -38.24
CA THR A 593 4.80 -38.51 -37.46
C THR A 593 5.11 -38.55 -35.95
N LEU A 594 6.22 -39.16 -35.58
CA LEU A 594 6.70 -39.20 -34.20
C LEU A 594 7.10 -37.80 -33.71
N ALA A 595 7.81 -37.02 -34.52
CA ALA A 595 8.18 -35.64 -34.20
C ALA A 595 6.95 -34.75 -33.93
N ASN A 596 5.91 -34.87 -34.75
CA ASN A 596 4.64 -34.15 -34.53
C ASN A 596 3.92 -34.63 -33.26
N THR A 597 3.95 -35.93 -32.98
CA THR A 597 3.38 -36.48 -31.74
C THR A 597 4.11 -35.93 -30.52
N ALA A 598 5.45 -35.93 -30.53
CA ALA A 598 6.27 -35.37 -29.46
C ALA A 598 6.01 -33.88 -29.24
N LYS A 599 5.92 -33.08 -30.31
CA LYS A 599 5.58 -31.64 -30.24
C LYS A 599 4.21 -31.42 -29.61
N ASN A 600 3.18 -32.14 -30.07
CA ASN A 600 1.83 -32.04 -29.49
C ASN A 600 1.79 -32.44 -28.00
N THR A 601 2.54 -33.48 -27.61
CA THR A 601 2.65 -33.89 -26.19
C THR A 601 3.41 -32.85 -25.36
N ALA A 602 4.47 -32.23 -25.92
CA ALA A 602 5.18 -31.13 -25.26
C ALA A 602 4.29 -29.89 -25.07
N ASP A 603 3.47 -29.54 -26.06
CA ASP A 603 2.51 -28.44 -25.97
C ASP A 603 1.42 -28.69 -24.92
N SER A 604 0.92 -29.94 -24.82
CA SER A 604 0.00 -30.34 -23.75
C SER A 604 0.64 -30.18 -22.36
N ALA A 605 1.91 -30.61 -22.20
CA ALA A 605 2.64 -30.44 -20.95
C ALA A 605 2.81 -28.95 -20.58
N LEU A 606 3.17 -28.09 -21.53
CA LEU A 606 3.31 -26.65 -21.32
C LEU A 606 1.98 -25.96 -20.99
N THR A 607 0.89 -26.37 -21.64
CA THR A 607 -0.47 -25.88 -21.33
C THR A 607 -0.81 -26.21 -19.88
N LYS A 608 -0.51 -27.43 -19.43
CA LYS A 608 -0.77 -27.88 -18.07
C LYS A 608 0.06 -27.13 -17.03
N VAL A 609 1.32 -26.80 -17.34
CA VAL A 609 2.14 -25.91 -16.50
C VAL A 609 1.49 -24.53 -16.36
N GLY A 610 0.93 -23.97 -17.44
CA GLY A 610 0.21 -22.69 -17.40
C GLY A 610 -1.05 -22.72 -16.53
N GLU A 611 -1.83 -23.80 -16.60
CA GLU A 611 -3.00 -24.03 -15.74
C GLU A 611 -2.61 -24.03 -14.26
N VAL A 612 -1.55 -24.78 -13.89
CA VAL A 612 -1.08 -24.86 -12.51
C VAL A 612 -0.62 -23.49 -11.98
N ASN A 613 0.06 -22.68 -12.80
CA ASN A 613 0.47 -21.33 -12.39
C ASN A 613 -0.73 -20.43 -12.07
N SER A 614 -1.80 -20.50 -12.87
CA SER A 614 -3.01 -19.71 -12.63
C SER A 614 -3.78 -20.19 -11.39
N GLU A 615 -3.82 -21.51 -11.16
CA GLU A 615 -4.42 -22.11 -9.96
C GLU A 615 -3.65 -21.70 -8.69
N LEU A 616 -2.31 -21.68 -8.74
CA LEU A 616 -1.44 -21.23 -7.66
C LEU A 616 -1.59 -19.73 -7.34
N GLU A 617 -1.67 -18.87 -8.35
CA GLU A 617 -1.87 -17.43 -8.15
C GLU A 617 -3.20 -17.16 -7.42
N THR A 618 -4.26 -17.89 -7.80
CA THR A 618 -5.56 -17.80 -7.14
C THR A 618 -5.50 -18.30 -5.69
N ALA A 619 -4.80 -19.40 -5.43
CA ALA A 619 -4.62 -19.94 -4.08
C ALA A 619 -3.85 -18.95 -3.19
N ASN A 620 -2.82 -18.28 -3.71
CA ASN A 620 -2.06 -17.26 -2.97
C ASN A 620 -2.93 -16.05 -2.60
N GLN A 621 -3.78 -15.56 -3.52
CA GLN A 621 -4.70 -14.46 -3.22
C GLN A 621 -5.69 -14.81 -2.10
N GLU A 622 -6.18 -16.06 -2.06
CA GLU A 622 -7.06 -16.53 -0.99
C GLU A 622 -6.32 -16.65 0.36
N ILE A 623 -5.04 -17.03 0.34
CA ILE A 623 -4.18 -17.08 1.53
C ILE A 623 -3.92 -15.67 2.07
N ASP A 624 -3.63 -14.70 1.21
CA ASP A 624 -3.42 -13.29 1.61
C ASP A 624 -4.70 -12.70 2.25
N ALA A 625 -5.87 -13.04 1.69
CA ALA A 625 -7.15 -12.66 2.26
C ALA A 625 -7.38 -13.30 3.64
N LEU A 626 -7.01 -14.57 3.82
CA LEU A 626 -7.07 -15.27 5.11
C LEU A 626 -6.13 -14.63 6.14
N GLN A 627 -4.91 -14.25 5.76
CA GLN A 627 -3.98 -13.54 6.64
C GLN A 627 -4.55 -12.19 7.10
N THR A 628 -5.09 -11.42 6.15
CA THR A 628 -5.76 -10.14 6.44
C THR A 628 -6.92 -10.30 7.42
N ASN A 629 -7.77 -11.32 7.21
CA ASN A 629 -8.88 -11.63 8.11
C ASN A 629 -8.40 -12.03 9.51
N LEU A 630 -7.28 -12.76 9.61
CA LEU A 630 -6.69 -13.20 10.86
C LEU A 630 -6.05 -12.04 11.64
N GLU A 631 -5.38 -11.12 10.95
CA GLU A 631 -4.84 -9.88 11.50
C GLU A 631 -5.97 -8.98 12.03
N THR A 632 -7.02 -8.81 11.22
CA THR A 632 -8.24 -8.08 11.62
C THR A 632 -8.84 -8.69 12.88
N LEU A 633 -8.99 -10.02 12.94
CA LEU A 633 -9.50 -10.72 14.12
C LEU A 633 -8.57 -10.56 15.34
N SER A 634 -7.26 -10.62 15.14
CA SER A 634 -6.26 -10.39 16.20
C SER A 634 -6.37 -8.97 16.75
N ASN A 635 -6.57 -7.98 15.88
CA ASN A 635 -6.73 -6.58 16.25
C ASN A 635 -8.06 -6.37 16.99
N GLU A 636 -9.18 -6.88 16.46
CA GLU A 636 -10.51 -6.83 17.10
C GLU A 636 -10.49 -7.42 18.53
N MET A 637 -9.82 -8.56 18.73
CA MET A 637 -9.65 -9.17 20.06
C MET A 637 -8.82 -8.31 21.01
N THR A 638 -7.89 -7.50 20.50
CA THR A 638 -6.98 -6.67 21.31
C THR A 638 -7.65 -5.35 21.71
N THR A 639 -8.55 -4.81 20.88
CA THR A 639 -9.19 -3.50 21.09
C THR A 639 -10.44 -3.50 21.98
N SER A 640 -11.05 -4.66 22.27
CA SER A 640 -12.40 -4.70 22.86
C SER A 640 -12.41 -4.94 24.38
N TYR A 641 -12.26 -3.89 25.18
CA TYR A 641 -12.66 -3.86 26.61
C TYR A 641 -13.80 -2.86 26.83
N ALA A 642 -15.04 -3.27 26.54
CA ALA A 642 -16.26 -2.62 27.05
C ALA A 642 -17.45 -3.60 26.98
N LYS A 643 -18.19 -3.75 28.08
CA LYS A 643 -19.57 -4.29 28.25
C LYS A 643 -19.94 -5.71 27.77
N LYS A 644 -20.91 -6.30 28.51
CA LYS A 644 -21.37 -7.70 28.46
C LYS A 644 -22.18 -8.10 27.20
N SER A 645 -22.83 -7.13 26.54
CA SER A 645 -23.46 -7.33 25.22
C SER A 645 -22.43 -7.61 24.14
N ASP A 646 -21.27 -7.00 24.27
CA ASP A 646 -20.23 -6.98 23.25
C ASP A 646 -19.53 -8.34 23.22
N LEU A 647 -19.41 -9.04 24.35
CA LEU A 647 -18.92 -10.42 24.45
C LEU A 647 -19.76 -11.48 23.69
N THR A 648 -21.09 -11.30 23.62
CA THR A 648 -21.97 -12.27 22.92
C THR A 648 -21.92 -12.03 21.41
N GLN A 649 -21.86 -10.76 21.00
CA GLN A 649 -21.64 -10.38 19.61
C GLN A 649 -20.23 -10.81 19.15
N ILE A 650 -19.19 -10.51 19.94
CA ILE A 650 -17.81 -10.98 19.75
C ILE A 650 -17.75 -12.50 19.61
N SER A 651 -18.40 -13.28 20.49
CA SER A 651 -18.43 -14.74 20.37
C SER A 651 -19.15 -15.25 19.11
N THR A 652 -20.20 -14.56 18.66
CA THR A 652 -20.97 -14.91 17.45
C THR A 652 -20.18 -14.55 16.19
N ASP A 653 -19.51 -13.40 16.23
CA ASP A 653 -18.65 -12.86 15.18
C ASP A 653 -17.39 -13.73 15.02
N LEU A 654 -16.78 -14.15 16.13
CA LEU A 654 -15.71 -15.15 16.18
C LEU A 654 -16.17 -16.49 15.61
N GLY A 655 -17.35 -17.00 16.01
CA GLY A 655 -17.90 -18.23 15.45
C GLY A 655 -18.12 -18.16 13.95
N THR A 656 -18.69 -17.05 13.47
CA THR A 656 -18.93 -16.80 12.05
C THR A 656 -17.63 -16.68 11.26
N ARG A 657 -16.61 -15.99 11.80
CA ARG A 657 -15.28 -15.89 11.16
C ARG A 657 -14.55 -17.24 11.15
N ILE A 658 -14.66 -18.03 12.22
CA ILE A 658 -14.08 -19.39 12.26
C ILE A 658 -14.72 -20.27 11.19
N ASP A 659 -16.04 -20.21 11.02
CA ASP A 659 -16.75 -20.97 9.98
C ASP A 659 -16.38 -20.51 8.56
N GLN A 660 -16.22 -19.19 8.35
CA GLN A 660 -15.75 -18.63 7.08
C GLN A 660 -14.30 -19.06 6.76
N ASN A 661 -13.40 -18.99 7.74
CA ASN A 661 -12.01 -19.42 7.59
C ASN A 661 -11.94 -20.93 7.34
N ALA A 662 -12.76 -21.74 8.02
CA ALA A 662 -12.83 -23.19 7.78
C ALA A 662 -13.33 -23.52 6.36
N ALA A 663 -14.33 -22.78 5.86
CA ALA A 663 -14.83 -22.94 4.50
C ALA A 663 -13.77 -22.56 3.44
N GLN A 664 -13.03 -21.47 3.67
CA GLN A 664 -11.93 -21.04 2.80
C GLN A 664 -10.77 -22.04 2.82
N ILE A 665 -10.34 -22.52 4.00
CA ILE A 665 -9.32 -23.57 4.13
C ILE A 665 -9.72 -24.84 3.37
N SER A 666 -10.98 -25.25 3.47
CA SER A 666 -11.50 -26.42 2.74
C SER A 666 -11.49 -26.20 1.21
N SER A 667 -11.82 -24.99 0.75
CA SER A 667 -11.71 -24.61 -0.66
C SER A 667 -10.26 -24.59 -1.16
N THR A 668 -9.32 -24.09 -0.35
CA THR A 668 -7.89 -24.06 -0.67
C THR A 668 -7.33 -25.48 -0.74
N ALA A 669 -7.69 -26.36 0.19
CA ALA A 669 -7.27 -27.76 0.20
C ALA A 669 -7.71 -28.51 -1.08
N THR A 670 -8.95 -28.28 -1.55
CA THR A 670 -9.46 -28.91 -2.79
C THR A 670 -8.69 -28.44 -4.04
N LYS A 671 -8.16 -27.22 -4.04
CA LYS A 671 -7.34 -26.69 -5.16
C LYS A 671 -5.92 -27.24 -5.12
N VAL A 672 -5.35 -27.47 -3.93
CA VAL A 672 -4.04 -28.12 -3.78
C VAL A 672 -4.07 -29.54 -4.35
N ASP A 673 -5.13 -30.30 -4.11
CA ASP A 673 -5.31 -31.63 -4.72
C ASP A 673 -5.32 -31.56 -6.26
N GLN A 674 -5.96 -30.53 -6.82
CA GLN A 674 -6.03 -30.33 -8.27
C GLN A 674 -4.68 -29.89 -8.87
N VAL A 675 -3.92 -29.04 -8.16
CA VAL A 675 -2.55 -28.65 -8.49
C VAL A 675 -1.62 -29.87 -8.52
N GLU A 676 -1.73 -30.77 -7.52
CA GLU A 676 -0.92 -32.00 -7.44
C GLU A 676 -1.22 -32.95 -8.61
N ILE A 677 -2.50 -33.11 -8.97
CA ILE A 677 -2.93 -33.93 -10.12
C ILE A 677 -2.42 -33.33 -11.45
N ASN A 678 -2.56 -32.01 -11.61
CA ASN A 678 -2.16 -31.31 -12.83
C ASN A 678 -0.63 -31.32 -13.01
N ALA A 679 0.13 -31.09 -11.94
CA ALA A 679 1.59 -31.16 -11.93
C ALA A 679 2.10 -32.58 -12.25
N SER A 680 1.49 -33.60 -11.65
CA SER A 680 1.81 -35.00 -11.94
C SER A 680 1.59 -35.36 -13.41
N THR A 681 0.51 -34.82 -14.01
CA THR A 681 0.20 -35.01 -15.43
C THR A 681 1.23 -34.29 -16.31
N ALA A 682 1.58 -33.04 -16.00
CA ALA A 682 2.59 -32.28 -16.74
C ALA A 682 3.97 -32.97 -16.74
N ILE A 683 4.37 -33.55 -15.60
CA ILE A 683 5.61 -34.32 -15.46
C ILE A 683 5.56 -35.60 -16.32
N SER A 684 4.43 -36.31 -16.30
CA SER A 684 4.23 -37.52 -17.10
C SER A 684 4.24 -37.21 -18.60
N ASP A 685 3.58 -36.14 -19.04
CA ASP A 685 3.52 -35.73 -20.45
C ASP A 685 4.88 -35.25 -20.96
N ALA A 686 5.65 -34.52 -20.15
CA ALA A 686 7.03 -34.13 -20.51
C ALA A 686 7.93 -35.36 -20.70
N ALA A 687 7.82 -36.36 -19.82
CA ALA A 687 8.56 -37.62 -19.95
C ALA A 687 8.13 -38.43 -21.19
N ALA A 688 6.84 -38.43 -21.51
CA ALA A 688 6.30 -39.06 -22.72
C ALA A 688 6.77 -38.35 -23.99
N ALA A 689 6.74 -37.00 -24.02
CA ALA A 689 7.24 -36.20 -25.14
C ALA A 689 8.72 -36.47 -25.40
N LYS A 690 9.53 -36.58 -24.34
CA LYS A 690 10.94 -36.97 -24.46
C LYS A 690 11.12 -38.35 -25.09
N THR A 691 10.36 -39.34 -24.63
CA THR A 691 10.44 -40.71 -25.17
C THR A 691 10.09 -40.76 -26.66
N VAL A 692 9.06 -40.03 -27.08
CA VAL A 692 8.63 -39.98 -28.48
C VAL A 692 9.63 -39.18 -29.34
N ALA A 693 10.25 -38.13 -28.80
CA ALA A 693 11.30 -37.38 -29.49
C ALA A 693 12.55 -38.25 -29.72
N ASP A 694 12.94 -39.05 -28.73
CA ASP A 694 14.06 -40.01 -28.86
C ASP A 694 13.75 -41.04 -29.98
N GLN A 695 12.50 -41.55 -30.06
CA GLN A 695 12.06 -42.43 -31.15
C GLN A 695 12.04 -41.75 -32.53
N ALA A 696 11.65 -40.47 -32.59
CA ALA A 696 11.72 -39.69 -33.83
C ALA A 696 13.16 -39.53 -34.31
N GLN A 697 14.09 -39.31 -33.38
CA GLN A 697 15.52 -39.20 -33.67
C GLN A 697 16.14 -40.53 -34.14
N GLU A 698 15.73 -41.66 -33.55
CA GLU A 698 16.11 -42.99 -34.05
C GLU A 698 15.61 -43.25 -35.48
N ALA A 699 14.36 -42.90 -35.78
CA ALA A 699 13.77 -43.04 -37.11
C ALA A 699 14.45 -42.13 -38.15
N ALA A 700 14.81 -40.89 -37.77
CA ALA A 700 15.56 -39.97 -38.62
C ALA A 700 16.98 -40.50 -38.93
N ASN A 701 17.68 -41.04 -37.91
CA ASN A 701 18.98 -41.69 -38.09
C ASN A 701 18.89 -42.92 -39.02
N ALA A 702 17.80 -43.69 -38.93
CA ALA A 702 17.55 -44.82 -39.82
C ALA A 702 17.31 -44.35 -41.27
N ALA A 703 16.55 -43.27 -41.48
CA ALA A 703 16.36 -42.66 -42.80
C ALA A 703 17.70 -42.17 -43.39
N GLN A 704 18.56 -41.55 -42.57
CA GLN A 704 19.90 -41.10 -42.97
C GLN A 704 20.82 -42.26 -43.37
N THR A 705 20.73 -43.39 -42.66
CA THR A 705 21.47 -44.62 -42.98
C THR A 705 21.03 -45.17 -44.33
N LYS A 706 19.72 -45.29 -44.56
CA LYS A 706 19.14 -45.78 -45.83
C LYS A 706 19.41 -44.85 -47.01
N TYR A 707 19.44 -43.54 -46.78
CA TYR A 707 19.89 -42.57 -47.78
C TYR A 707 21.33 -42.84 -48.21
N THR A 708 22.22 -43.12 -47.25
CA THR A 708 23.62 -43.44 -47.53
C THR A 708 23.75 -44.74 -48.34
N GLU A 709 22.93 -45.75 -48.06
CA GLU A 709 22.84 -46.98 -48.87
C GLU A 709 22.36 -46.70 -50.30
N LEU A 710 21.31 -45.89 -50.48
CA LEU A 710 20.82 -45.49 -51.80
C LEU A 710 21.88 -44.72 -52.59
N LYS A 711 22.59 -43.79 -51.96
CA LYS A 711 23.65 -42.99 -52.58
C LYS A 711 24.79 -43.86 -53.15
N ASN A 712 25.05 -45.01 -52.53
CA ASN A 712 26.13 -45.92 -52.94
C ASN A 712 25.71 -46.93 -54.02
N ARG A 713 24.44 -46.92 -54.47
CA ARG A 713 23.96 -47.79 -55.55
C ARG A 713 24.41 -47.29 -56.92
N ALA A 714 24.98 -48.18 -57.73
CA ALA A 714 25.46 -47.85 -59.08
C ALA A 714 24.35 -47.50 -60.09
N ASP A 715 23.09 -47.86 -59.79
CA ASP A 715 21.91 -47.65 -60.62
C ASP A 715 20.97 -46.53 -60.10
N ALA A 716 21.38 -45.83 -59.03
CA ALA A 716 20.66 -44.67 -58.50
C ALA A 716 20.96 -43.42 -59.34
N THR A 717 19.91 -42.66 -59.62
CA THR A 717 20.00 -41.38 -60.34
C THR A 717 20.21 -40.23 -59.37
N ASP A 718 20.82 -39.13 -59.85
CA ASP A 718 21.01 -37.91 -59.04
C ASP A 718 19.69 -37.35 -58.51
N GLU A 719 18.60 -37.48 -59.28
CA GLU A 719 17.25 -37.07 -58.90
C GLU A 719 16.71 -37.91 -57.72
N GLU A 720 16.90 -39.23 -57.73
CA GLU A 720 16.51 -40.13 -56.63
C GLU A 720 17.29 -39.82 -55.35
N VAL A 721 18.61 -39.60 -55.47
CA VAL A 721 19.50 -39.28 -54.35
C VAL A 721 19.16 -37.92 -53.75
N ALA A 722 18.89 -36.92 -54.58
CA ALA A 722 18.51 -35.57 -54.12
C ALA A 722 17.17 -35.58 -53.36
N ALA A 723 16.15 -36.27 -53.89
CA ALA A 723 14.84 -36.39 -53.24
C ALA A 723 14.93 -37.14 -51.90
N ALA A 724 15.68 -38.25 -51.86
CA ALA A 724 15.88 -39.03 -50.64
C ALA A 724 16.68 -38.24 -49.58
N LYS A 725 17.70 -37.46 -50.00
CA LYS A 725 18.44 -36.58 -49.10
C LYS A 725 17.53 -35.54 -48.46
N ALA A 726 16.70 -34.86 -49.26
CA ALA A 726 15.79 -33.83 -48.76
C ALA A 726 14.80 -34.40 -47.73
N ALA A 727 14.28 -35.61 -47.95
CA ALA A 727 13.40 -36.28 -46.99
C ALA A 727 14.12 -36.65 -45.69
N ALA A 728 15.35 -37.18 -45.76
CA ALA A 728 16.15 -37.53 -44.58
C ALA A 728 16.58 -36.29 -43.79
N ASP A 729 17.04 -35.22 -44.47
CA ASP A 729 17.42 -33.96 -43.85
C ASP A 729 16.22 -33.30 -43.13
N GLN A 730 15.04 -33.31 -43.77
CA GLN A 730 13.82 -32.77 -43.17
C GLN A 730 13.40 -33.57 -41.93
N ALA A 731 13.44 -34.90 -41.99
CA ALA A 731 13.18 -35.75 -40.84
C ALA A 731 14.14 -35.50 -39.68
N GLN A 732 15.42 -35.26 -39.98
CA GLN A 732 16.42 -34.90 -38.96
C GLN A 732 16.15 -33.53 -38.34
N ALA A 733 15.78 -32.53 -39.15
CA ALA A 733 15.40 -31.21 -38.67
C ALA A 733 14.15 -31.27 -37.77
N ASP A 734 13.13 -32.03 -38.19
CA ASP A 734 11.89 -32.18 -37.43
C ASP A 734 12.08 -32.94 -36.11
N ALA A 735 12.92 -34.00 -36.11
CA ALA A 735 13.29 -34.72 -34.90
C ALA A 735 14.08 -33.85 -33.92
N THR A 736 15.03 -33.04 -34.42
CA THR A 736 15.79 -32.09 -33.60
C THR A 736 14.87 -31.07 -32.94
N ALA A 737 13.97 -30.45 -33.71
CA ALA A 737 12.99 -29.50 -33.19
C ALA A 737 12.03 -30.13 -32.16
N ALA A 738 11.66 -31.39 -32.34
CA ALA A 738 10.87 -32.13 -31.36
C ALA A 738 11.65 -32.41 -30.06
N GLY A 739 12.95 -32.71 -30.16
CA GLY A 739 13.86 -32.86 -29.02
C GLY A 739 13.99 -31.57 -28.21
N ASP A 740 14.18 -30.43 -28.88
CA ASP A 740 14.25 -29.11 -28.23
C ASP A 740 12.94 -28.76 -27.52
N ALA A 741 11.79 -29.01 -28.15
CA ALA A 741 10.48 -28.79 -27.55
C ALA A 741 10.25 -29.68 -26.31
N ALA A 742 10.64 -30.96 -26.37
CA ALA A 742 10.56 -31.87 -25.23
C ALA A 742 11.49 -31.45 -24.07
N ALA A 743 12.70 -30.96 -24.38
CA ALA A 743 13.64 -30.46 -23.38
C ALA A 743 13.13 -29.19 -22.69
N ALA A 744 12.50 -28.28 -23.45
CA ALA A 744 11.84 -27.10 -22.90
C ALA A 744 10.68 -27.47 -21.97
N ALA A 745 9.81 -28.40 -22.39
CA ALA A 745 8.71 -28.90 -21.56
C ALA A 745 9.22 -29.57 -20.27
N GLN A 746 10.30 -30.36 -20.33
CA GLN A 746 10.91 -30.98 -19.15
C GLN A 746 11.49 -29.95 -18.18
N SER A 747 12.15 -28.91 -18.69
CA SER A 747 12.70 -27.83 -17.86
C SER A 747 11.60 -27.03 -17.16
N ALA A 748 10.50 -26.77 -17.86
CA ALA A 748 9.32 -26.13 -17.28
C ALA A 748 8.66 -27.00 -16.21
N ALA A 749 8.49 -28.31 -16.46
CA ALA A 749 7.93 -29.25 -15.49
C ALA A 749 8.81 -29.42 -14.24
N ASN A 750 10.14 -29.42 -14.39
CA ASN A 750 11.07 -29.49 -13.25
C ASN A 750 10.99 -28.21 -12.38
N SER A 751 10.97 -27.04 -13.02
CA SER A 751 10.83 -25.76 -12.30
C SER A 751 9.50 -25.66 -11.55
N LEU A 752 8.45 -26.27 -12.09
CA LEU A 752 7.14 -26.37 -11.45
C LEU A 752 7.21 -27.20 -10.15
N ALA A 753 7.97 -28.30 -10.13
CA ALA A 753 8.13 -29.14 -8.94
C ALA A 753 8.76 -28.38 -7.75
N ASP A 754 9.76 -27.54 -8.01
CA ASP A 754 10.38 -26.69 -6.99
C ASP A 754 9.41 -25.62 -6.47
N TRP A 755 8.60 -25.06 -7.36
CA TRP A 755 7.55 -24.10 -7.02
C TRP A 755 6.43 -24.71 -6.18
N VAL A 756 5.94 -25.90 -6.55
CA VAL A 756 4.92 -26.64 -5.78
C VAL A 756 5.44 -26.96 -4.38
N THR A 757 6.69 -27.43 -4.26
CA THR A 757 7.33 -27.72 -2.95
C THR A 757 7.41 -26.46 -2.07
N SER A 758 7.73 -25.31 -2.68
CA SER A 758 7.81 -24.02 -1.97
C SER A 758 6.44 -23.52 -1.53
N ALA A 759 5.41 -23.71 -2.36
CA ALA A 759 4.03 -23.37 -2.04
C ALA A 759 3.46 -24.27 -0.94
N GLU A 760 3.67 -25.58 -1.00
CA GLU A 760 3.28 -26.54 0.04
C GLU A 760 3.91 -26.21 1.40
N THR A 761 5.20 -25.83 1.39
CA THR A 761 5.92 -25.41 2.60
C THR A 761 5.29 -24.15 3.21
N SER A 762 5.01 -23.13 2.39
CA SER A 762 4.38 -21.88 2.83
C SER A 762 2.96 -22.12 3.37
N ILE A 763 2.17 -22.94 2.69
CA ILE A 763 0.81 -23.33 3.12
C ILE A 763 0.85 -24.06 4.47
N THR A 764 1.79 -25.00 4.63
CA THR A 764 1.95 -25.76 5.88
C THR A 764 2.39 -24.86 7.04
N GLN A 765 3.34 -23.95 6.80
CA GLN A 765 3.79 -22.98 7.80
C GLN A 765 2.64 -22.06 8.23
N ASN A 766 1.85 -21.56 7.28
CA ASN A 766 0.69 -20.71 7.55
C ASN A 766 -0.41 -21.46 8.30
N ALA A 767 -0.72 -22.71 7.91
CA ALA A 767 -1.69 -23.56 8.61
C ALA A 767 -1.28 -23.81 10.08
N ASN A 768 0.01 -24.05 10.33
CA ASN A 768 0.55 -24.20 11.67
C ASN A 768 0.47 -22.89 12.49
N ALA A 769 0.75 -21.74 11.87
CA ALA A 769 0.61 -20.43 12.51
C ALA A 769 -0.85 -20.12 12.89
N ILE A 770 -1.79 -20.39 11.98
CA ILE A 770 -3.24 -20.24 12.22
C ILE A 770 -3.72 -21.19 13.32
N SER A 771 -3.30 -22.46 13.31
CA SER A 771 -3.63 -23.44 14.35
C SER A 771 -3.09 -23.00 15.72
N SER A 772 -1.86 -22.48 15.76
CA SER A 772 -1.27 -21.94 16.97
C SER A 772 -2.01 -20.69 17.46
N LEU A 773 -2.45 -19.80 16.57
CA LEU A 773 -3.19 -18.60 16.95
C LEU A 773 -4.60 -18.95 17.44
N ALA A 774 -5.33 -19.82 16.75
CA ALA A 774 -6.63 -20.33 17.18
C ALA A 774 -6.54 -21.03 18.55
N THR A 775 -5.45 -21.75 18.81
CA THR A 775 -5.15 -22.33 20.12
C THR A 775 -4.86 -21.26 21.18
N LYS A 776 -4.23 -20.13 20.83
CA LYS A 776 -4.04 -18.99 21.73
C LYS A 776 -5.38 -18.29 22.01
N VAL A 777 -6.17 -18.00 20.98
CA VAL A 777 -7.51 -17.39 21.08
C VAL A 777 -8.46 -18.20 21.95
N SER A 778 -8.56 -19.51 21.71
CA SER A 778 -9.40 -20.41 22.51
C SER A 778 -8.96 -20.55 23.98
N LYS A 779 -7.74 -20.13 24.30
CA LYS A 779 -7.19 -20.11 25.67
C LYS A 779 -7.17 -18.71 26.28
N MET A 780 -7.49 -17.65 25.52
CA MET A 780 -7.57 -16.29 26.03
C MET A 780 -8.88 -16.08 26.79
N ARG A 781 -8.76 -15.64 28.05
CA ARG A 781 -9.90 -15.26 28.90
C ARG A 781 -9.94 -13.73 28.98
N ILE A 782 -10.91 -13.10 28.33
CA ILE A 782 -11.06 -11.64 28.26
C ILE A 782 -11.61 -11.13 29.60
N GLY A 783 -10.94 -10.17 30.23
CA GLY A 783 -11.27 -9.75 31.60
C GLY A 783 -12.09 -8.48 31.75
N GLY A 784 -12.54 -8.20 32.98
CA GLY A 784 -13.08 -6.89 33.35
C GLY A 784 -11.98 -5.93 33.84
N ARG A 785 -12.28 -4.63 33.95
CA ARG A 785 -11.42 -3.63 34.61
C ARG A 785 -11.16 -4.06 36.05
N ASN A 786 -9.89 -4.07 36.47
CA ASN A 786 -9.54 -4.21 37.88
C ASN A 786 -9.75 -2.87 38.60
N TYR A 787 -10.56 -2.88 39.65
CA TYR A 787 -10.80 -1.71 40.50
C TYR A 787 -9.84 -1.60 41.68
N VAL A 788 -8.98 -2.60 41.92
CA VAL A 788 -8.09 -2.68 43.09
C VAL A 788 -6.72 -2.08 42.76
N LEU A 789 -6.41 -0.94 43.38
CA LEU A 789 -5.13 -0.24 43.24
C LEU A 789 -3.99 -0.99 43.95
N ASP A 790 -2.77 -0.83 43.47
CA ASP A 790 -1.54 -1.43 44.03
C ASP A 790 -1.63 -2.95 44.26
N SER A 791 -2.45 -3.64 43.47
CA SER A 791 -2.80 -5.06 43.69
C SER A 791 -1.75 -6.07 43.23
N MET A 792 -0.64 -5.57 42.68
CA MET A 792 0.52 -6.36 42.23
C MET A 792 1.38 -6.83 43.41
N ASP A 793 1.50 -6.00 44.44
CA ASP A 793 2.38 -6.29 45.57
C ASP A 793 1.74 -7.31 46.53
N PRO A 794 2.44 -8.41 46.85
CA PRO A 794 1.91 -9.43 47.73
C PRO A 794 1.77 -8.91 49.17
N GLN A 795 0.58 -9.05 49.74
CA GLN A 795 0.30 -8.76 51.15
C GLN A 795 0.56 -10.02 51.98
N ILE A 796 1.51 -9.93 52.91
CA ILE A 796 1.91 -11.04 53.79
C ILE A 796 1.54 -10.68 55.23
N SER A 797 0.75 -11.52 55.89
CA SER A 797 0.28 -11.27 57.26
C SER A 797 0.12 -12.58 58.04
N ALA A 798 0.33 -12.51 59.35
CA ALA A 798 -0.03 -13.57 60.30
C ALA A 798 -1.29 -13.22 61.12
N GLU A 799 -1.80 -12.01 60.94
CA GLU A 799 -2.96 -11.45 61.63
C GLU A 799 -4.27 -11.77 60.90
N THR A 800 -5.41 -11.44 61.52
CA THR A 800 -6.73 -11.67 60.90
C THR A 800 -6.91 -10.87 59.61
N LEU A 801 -6.51 -9.60 59.58
CA LEU A 801 -6.48 -8.79 58.36
C LEU A 801 -5.22 -9.16 57.56
N VAL A 802 -5.43 -9.64 56.32
CA VAL A 802 -4.34 -10.09 55.45
C VAL A 802 -3.94 -9.02 54.44
N GLY A 803 -4.92 -8.35 53.82
CA GLY A 803 -4.68 -7.25 52.88
C GLY A 803 -5.79 -6.22 52.92
N SER A 804 -5.42 -4.97 52.68
CA SER A 804 -6.32 -3.81 52.59
C SER A 804 -5.96 -3.06 51.32
N TYR A 805 -6.93 -2.88 50.43
CA TYR A 805 -6.70 -2.34 49.10
C TYR A 805 -7.66 -1.20 48.82
N GLU A 806 -7.14 -0.06 48.39
CA GLU A 806 -7.94 1.07 47.91
C GLU A 806 -8.53 0.75 46.53
N LEU A 807 -9.72 1.30 46.26
CA LEU A 807 -10.38 1.12 44.97
C LEU A 807 -10.31 2.38 44.12
N SER A 808 -10.19 2.20 42.80
CA SER A 808 -10.17 3.29 41.83
C SER A 808 -11.52 4.00 41.65
N GLU A 809 -12.62 3.34 42.03
CA GLU A 809 -13.99 3.90 42.03
C GLU A 809 -14.76 3.47 43.27
N ASP A 810 -15.77 4.25 43.65
CA ASP A 810 -16.67 3.94 44.77
C ASP A 810 -17.53 2.68 44.50
N TRP A 811 -17.80 1.93 45.55
CA TRP A 811 -18.73 0.79 45.50
C TRP A 811 -20.16 1.17 45.09
N GLU A 812 -20.66 0.56 44.02
CA GLU A 812 -22.06 0.69 43.60
C GLU A 812 -22.96 -0.39 44.21
N VAL A 813 -23.86 0.00 45.13
CA VAL A 813 -24.81 -0.92 45.78
C VAL A 813 -25.78 -1.51 44.76
N GLY A 814 -25.93 -2.85 44.77
CA GLY A 814 -26.79 -3.57 43.83
C GLY A 814 -26.10 -3.97 42.52
N GLU A 815 -24.91 -3.46 42.24
CA GLU A 815 -24.12 -3.87 41.07
C GLU A 815 -23.44 -5.23 41.31
N THR A 816 -23.21 -6.02 40.26
CA THR A 816 -22.57 -7.35 40.40
C THR A 816 -21.06 -7.24 40.24
N TYR A 817 -20.33 -7.71 41.24
CA TYR A 817 -18.87 -7.75 41.24
C TYR A 817 -18.37 -9.19 41.29
N THR A 818 -17.20 -9.43 40.72
CA THR A 818 -16.43 -10.65 40.93
C THR A 818 -15.08 -10.29 41.52
N LEU A 819 -14.75 -10.91 42.66
CA LEU A 819 -13.45 -10.84 43.32
C LEU A 819 -12.64 -12.08 42.93
N SER A 820 -11.40 -11.90 42.51
CA SER A 820 -10.44 -12.97 42.30
C SER A 820 -9.07 -12.64 42.90
N PHE A 821 -8.38 -13.62 43.48
CA PHE A 821 -7.00 -13.45 43.96
C PHE A 821 -6.26 -14.78 44.09
N GLU A 822 -4.94 -14.72 44.14
CA GLU A 822 -4.11 -15.83 44.54
C GLU A 822 -3.76 -15.71 46.02
N ALA A 823 -3.79 -16.84 46.73
CA ALA A 823 -3.36 -16.84 48.11
C ALA A 823 -2.80 -18.18 48.57
N THR A 824 -1.92 -18.12 49.57
CA THR A 824 -1.46 -19.26 50.35
C THR A 824 -1.81 -19.06 51.82
N LYS A 825 -2.05 -20.15 52.54
CA LYS A 825 -2.37 -20.13 53.98
C LYS A 825 -1.91 -21.41 54.67
N THR A 826 -1.51 -21.30 55.93
CA THR A 826 -1.19 -22.48 56.75
C THR A 826 -2.44 -23.16 57.34
N ALA A 827 -3.47 -22.37 57.66
CA ALA A 827 -4.79 -22.82 58.11
C ALA A 827 -5.82 -21.66 57.99
N GLY A 828 -7.10 -21.94 58.20
CA GLY A 828 -8.19 -20.94 58.17
C GLY A 828 -8.93 -20.84 56.82
N THR A 829 -9.84 -19.89 56.70
CA THR A 829 -10.65 -19.57 55.51
C THR A 829 -10.60 -18.08 55.20
N PHE A 830 -10.56 -17.71 53.92
CA PHE A 830 -10.56 -16.30 53.56
C PHE A 830 -11.97 -15.73 53.61
N ALA A 831 -12.09 -14.48 54.04
CA ALA A 831 -13.30 -13.68 54.00
C ALA A 831 -12.98 -12.32 53.38
N ALA A 832 -13.93 -11.75 52.65
CA ALA A 832 -13.79 -10.45 52.01
C ALA A 832 -14.84 -9.48 52.56
N TYR A 833 -14.42 -8.22 52.75
CA TYR A 833 -15.28 -7.16 53.25
C TYR A 833 -15.05 -5.88 52.46
N ARG A 834 -16.12 -5.12 52.25
CA ARG A 834 -16.06 -3.74 51.77
C ARG A 834 -16.03 -2.76 52.93
N ASP A 835 -15.61 -1.55 52.63
CA ASP A 835 -15.52 -0.42 53.56
C ASP A 835 -14.73 -0.81 54.82
N ASN A 836 -13.50 -1.32 54.64
CA ASN A 836 -12.59 -1.64 55.75
C ASN A 836 -13.16 -2.57 56.85
N GLY A 837 -13.97 -3.56 56.46
CA GLY A 837 -14.52 -4.56 57.39
C GLY A 837 -15.96 -4.29 57.86
N TYR A 838 -16.59 -3.18 57.46
CA TYR A 838 -17.93 -2.81 57.94
C TYR A 838 -19.08 -3.58 57.27
N ALA A 839 -18.92 -4.03 56.02
CA ALA A 839 -19.91 -4.87 55.35
C ALA A 839 -19.26 -6.11 54.74
N MET A 840 -19.73 -7.28 55.17
CA MET A 840 -19.25 -8.57 54.71
C MET A 840 -19.71 -8.84 53.28
N ILE A 841 -18.76 -9.17 52.41
CA ILE A 841 -19.03 -9.67 51.06
C ILE A 841 -19.32 -11.16 51.14
N LEU A 842 -18.40 -11.93 51.74
CA LEU A 842 -18.56 -13.36 51.99
C LEU A 842 -17.60 -13.82 53.09
N ASP A 843 -18.10 -14.70 53.96
CA ASP A 843 -17.29 -15.55 54.82
C ASP A 843 -17.06 -16.91 54.14
N ASN A 844 -15.81 -17.37 54.09
CA ASN A 844 -15.41 -18.65 53.50
C ASN A 844 -15.33 -18.70 51.95
N LEU A 845 -14.49 -17.84 51.36
CA LEU A 845 -14.14 -17.91 49.94
C LEU A 845 -13.42 -19.24 49.62
N ALA A 846 -13.95 -19.93 48.61
CA ALA A 846 -13.38 -21.17 48.11
C ALA A 846 -12.41 -20.92 46.94
N ILE A 847 -11.48 -21.84 46.74
CA ILE A 847 -10.64 -21.89 45.56
C ILE A 847 -11.43 -22.51 44.41
N ASN A 848 -11.36 -21.90 43.23
CA ASN A 848 -11.89 -22.48 42.01
C ASN A 848 -10.90 -23.55 41.52
N ALA A 849 -11.36 -24.81 41.44
CA ALA A 849 -10.51 -25.95 41.11
C ALA A 849 -9.93 -25.90 39.68
N ASP A 850 -10.60 -25.20 38.76
CA ASP A 850 -10.19 -25.09 37.37
C ASP A 850 -9.14 -24.00 37.15
N THR A 851 -9.12 -22.97 38.00
CA THR A 851 -8.23 -21.80 37.86
C THR A 851 -7.12 -21.74 38.90
N GLY A 852 -7.28 -22.45 40.03
CA GLY A 852 -6.35 -22.39 41.16
C GLY A 852 -6.41 -21.08 41.94
N ARG A 853 -7.40 -20.21 41.70
CA ARG A 853 -7.55 -18.90 42.35
C ARG A 853 -8.76 -18.88 43.28
N TYR A 854 -8.73 -18.01 44.29
CA TYR A 854 -9.90 -17.71 45.11
C TYR A 854 -10.81 -16.79 44.32
N GLU A 855 -12.05 -17.20 44.08
CA GLU A 855 -12.97 -16.48 43.20
C GLU A 855 -14.36 -16.43 43.81
N TYR A 856 -14.99 -15.26 43.75
CA TYR A 856 -16.36 -15.09 44.24
C TYR A 856 -17.09 -13.95 43.53
N THR A 857 -18.24 -14.29 42.94
CA THR A 857 -19.18 -13.32 42.36
C THR A 857 -20.27 -12.99 43.38
N PHE A 858 -20.52 -11.70 43.57
CA PHE A 858 -21.51 -11.19 44.52
C PHE A 858 -22.22 -9.96 43.98
N THR A 859 -23.46 -9.77 44.42
CA THR A 859 -24.14 -8.48 44.27
C THR A 859 -23.72 -7.59 45.42
N CYS A 860 -23.22 -6.39 45.10
CA CYS A 860 -22.67 -5.46 46.08
C CYS A 860 -23.71 -5.17 47.17
N PRO A 861 -23.45 -5.55 48.44
CA PRO A 861 -24.40 -5.37 49.52
C PRO A 861 -24.59 -3.88 49.86
N ALA A 862 -25.74 -3.55 50.46
CA ALA A 862 -25.99 -2.22 50.98
C ALA A 862 -24.99 -1.86 52.10
N ALA A 863 -24.64 -0.58 52.20
CA ALA A 863 -23.81 -0.08 53.28
C ALA A 863 -24.45 -0.39 54.65
N TYR A 864 -23.63 -0.73 55.65
CA TYR A 864 -24.11 -1.13 56.97
C TYR A 864 -24.85 0.02 57.68
N ALA A 865 -26.13 -0.19 58.01
CA ALA A 865 -26.95 0.79 58.70
C ALA A 865 -26.66 0.79 60.21
N GLY A 866 -25.73 1.63 60.68
CA GLY A 866 -25.58 1.88 62.13
C GLY A 866 -24.20 2.27 62.69
N GLY A 867 -23.16 2.48 61.86
CA GLY A 867 -21.82 2.91 62.32
C GLY A 867 -21.44 4.32 61.84
N PRO A 868 -20.47 5.01 62.49
CA PRO A 868 -20.02 6.33 62.07
C PRO A 868 -19.51 6.31 60.62
N ALA A 869 -19.92 7.31 59.83
CA ALA A 869 -19.58 7.45 58.42
C ALA A 869 -18.06 7.61 58.23
N GLN A 870 -17.38 6.51 57.93
CA GLN A 870 -16.14 6.50 57.17
C GLN A 870 -16.30 5.44 56.09
N ALA A 871 -16.98 5.81 55.00
CA ALA A 871 -16.90 5.05 53.76
C ALA A 871 -15.46 5.19 53.25
N ALA A 872 -14.57 4.33 53.73
CA ALA A 872 -13.24 4.18 53.17
C ALA A 872 -13.42 3.25 51.97
N ASN A 873 -13.29 3.77 50.76
CA ASN A 873 -13.47 3.03 49.51
C ASN A 873 -12.41 1.91 49.35
N VAL A 874 -12.54 0.86 50.16
CA VAL A 874 -11.47 -0.10 50.47
C VAL A 874 -12.03 -1.51 50.52
N LEU A 875 -11.37 -2.43 49.82
CA LEU A 875 -11.55 -3.87 49.91
C LEU A 875 -10.58 -4.45 50.93
N THR A 876 -11.07 -5.26 51.88
CA THR A 876 -10.22 -5.98 52.83
C THR A 876 -10.40 -7.48 52.73
N ILE A 877 -9.30 -8.22 52.80
CA ILE A 877 -9.27 -9.68 52.82
C ILE A 877 -8.75 -10.14 54.17
N HIS A 878 -9.51 -11.01 54.84
CA HIS A 878 -9.24 -11.53 56.17
C HIS A 878 -9.07 -13.04 56.13
N ASN A 879 -8.28 -13.60 57.04
CA ASN A 879 -8.23 -15.04 57.28
C ASN A 879 -8.89 -15.37 58.63
N LEU A 880 -9.87 -16.27 58.61
CA LEU A 880 -10.73 -16.63 59.74
C LEU A 880 -10.52 -18.09 60.17
N PRO A 881 -10.81 -18.46 61.44
CA PRO A 881 -11.28 -17.61 62.52
C PRO A 881 -10.17 -16.74 63.13
N ALA A 882 -10.52 -15.56 63.64
CA ALA A 882 -9.60 -14.54 64.19
C ALA A 882 -8.77 -14.98 65.42
N SER A 883 -8.92 -16.23 65.89
CA SER A 883 -8.35 -16.73 67.14
C SER A 883 -7.02 -17.50 66.99
N ALA A 884 -6.44 -17.58 65.78
CA ALA A 884 -5.17 -18.26 65.54
C ALA A 884 -4.29 -17.52 64.51
N ALA A 885 -2.99 -17.39 64.82
CA ALA A 885 -2.01 -16.81 63.91
C ALA A 885 -1.77 -17.74 62.72
N HIS A 886 -2.01 -17.25 61.51
CA HIS A 886 -1.94 -18.03 60.28
C HIS A 886 -1.13 -17.26 59.26
N ASN A 887 0.03 -17.79 58.85
CA ASN A 887 0.81 -17.15 57.80
C ASN A 887 0.04 -17.25 56.49
N CYS A 888 -0.33 -16.09 55.97
CA CYS A 888 -1.07 -15.94 54.72
C CYS A 888 -0.34 -14.97 53.80
N THR A 889 -0.35 -15.30 52.52
CA THR A 889 0.02 -14.37 51.44
C THR A 889 -1.18 -14.22 50.54
N VAL A 890 -1.55 -13.00 50.21
CA VAL A 890 -2.56 -12.66 49.19
C VAL A 890 -1.89 -11.78 48.14
N GLN A 891 -2.10 -12.09 46.86
CA GLN A 891 -1.51 -11.36 45.74
C GLN A 891 -2.42 -11.41 44.52
N LEU A 892 -2.15 -10.56 43.54
CA LEU A 892 -2.91 -10.50 42.28
C LEU A 892 -4.41 -10.38 42.53
N VAL A 893 -4.77 -9.42 43.41
CA VAL A 893 -6.16 -9.16 43.79
C VAL A 893 -6.84 -8.37 42.68
N LYS A 894 -7.97 -8.89 42.20
CA LYS A 894 -8.78 -8.24 41.18
C LYS A 894 -10.23 -8.19 41.61
N LEU A 895 -10.81 -7.00 41.56
CA LEU A 895 -12.23 -6.76 41.72
C LEU A 895 -12.76 -6.20 40.40
N GLU A 896 -13.77 -6.83 39.83
CA GLU A 896 -14.32 -6.46 38.52
C GLU A 896 -15.85 -6.38 38.58
N LYS A 897 -16.48 -5.38 37.94
CA LYS A 897 -17.94 -5.28 37.76
C LYS A 897 -18.39 -6.33 36.72
N SER A 898 -18.47 -7.59 37.13
CA SER A 898 -18.67 -8.74 36.26
C SER A 898 -19.34 -9.89 37.02
N ASN A 899 -19.93 -10.83 36.28
CA ASN A 899 -20.46 -12.09 36.82
C ASN A 899 -19.53 -13.30 36.61
N THR A 900 -18.31 -13.07 36.14
CA THR A 900 -17.25 -14.09 35.99
C THR A 900 -15.90 -13.49 36.35
N SER A 901 -14.97 -14.33 36.82
CA SER A 901 -13.59 -13.95 37.08
C SER A 901 -12.79 -13.96 35.78
N SER A 902 -11.77 -13.12 35.75
CA SER A 902 -10.80 -13.05 34.65
C SER A 902 -9.36 -13.00 35.15
N ASP A 903 -8.41 -13.17 34.22
CA ASP A 903 -6.99 -13.12 34.55
C ASP A 903 -6.64 -11.75 35.14
N TRP A 904 -5.71 -11.76 36.10
CA TRP A 904 -5.35 -10.55 36.81
C TRP A 904 -4.68 -9.54 35.86
N THR A 905 -5.09 -8.29 35.99
CA THR A 905 -4.45 -7.13 35.39
C THR A 905 -4.31 -6.07 36.49
N PRO A 906 -3.27 -5.22 36.46
CA PRO A 906 -3.21 -4.08 37.38
C PRO A 906 -4.43 -3.16 37.18
N ALA A 907 -4.73 -2.30 38.15
CA ALA A 907 -5.68 -1.24 37.90
C ALA A 907 -5.10 -0.31 36.82
N PRO A 908 -5.91 0.23 35.88
CA PRO A 908 -5.44 1.18 34.87
C PRO A 908 -4.67 2.38 35.42
N GLU A 909 -4.87 2.68 36.69
CA GLU A 909 -4.21 3.76 37.43
C GLU A 909 -2.78 3.39 37.90
N ASP A 910 -2.42 2.10 37.98
CA ASP A 910 -1.10 1.60 38.44
C ASP A 910 -0.06 1.53 37.28
N ASN A 911 -0.38 2.10 36.12
CA ASN A 911 0.15 1.69 34.80
C ASN A 911 1.58 2.16 34.45
N THR A 912 2.35 2.73 35.39
CA THR A 912 3.70 3.27 35.08
C THR A 912 4.75 2.18 34.83
N GLN A 913 4.55 0.97 35.38
CA GLN A 913 5.52 -0.15 35.27
C GLN A 913 5.23 -1.08 34.08
N PHE A 914 3.96 -1.26 33.70
CA PHE A 914 3.52 -2.12 32.60
C PHE A 914 3.83 -1.53 31.21
N VAL A 915 3.82 -0.19 31.10
CA VAL A 915 4.21 0.52 29.87
C VAL A 915 5.64 0.19 29.45
N ASN A 916 6.59 0.09 30.40
CA ASN A 916 7.99 -0.20 30.09
C ASN A 916 8.22 -1.64 29.60
N GLU A 917 7.53 -2.64 30.15
CA GLU A 917 7.62 -4.03 29.66
C GLU A 917 6.88 -4.23 28.34
N THR A 918 5.76 -3.53 28.13
CA THR A 918 5.01 -3.55 26.86
C THR A 918 5.80 -2.90 25.74
N ILE A 919 6.49 -1.78 26.01
CA ILE A 919 7.43 -1.14 25.08
C ILE A 919 8.61 -2.08 24.78
N SER A 920 9.17 -2.76 25.79
CA SER A 920 10.27 -3.73 25.58
C SER A 920 9.85 -4.93 24.71
N ASN A 921 8.64 -5.45 24.92
CA ASN A 921 8.10 -6.57 24.15
C ASN A 921 7.67 -6.15 22.73
N ALA A 922 7.05 -4.98 22.58
CA ALA A 922 6.74 -4.40 21.27
C ALA A 922 8.01 -4.12 20.46
N THR A 923 9.07 -3.60 21.10
CA THR A 923 10.37 -3.39 20.47
C THR A 923 10.99 -4.70 20.01
N THR A 924 10.93 -5.76 20.82
CA THR A 924 11.45 -7.09 20.46
C THR A 924 10.68 -7.72 19.29
N ASN A 925 9.35 -7.60 19.28
CA ASN A 925 8.50 -8.12 18.21
C ASN A 925 8.67 -7.33 16.90
N ILE A 926 8.84 -6.01 16.97
CA ILE A 926 9.14 -5.15 15.81
C ILE A 926 10.50 -5.55 15.22
N LEU A 927 11.52 -5.79 16.06
CA LEU A 927 12.83 -6.23 15.62
C LEU A 927 12.77 -7.61 14.93
N GLN A 928 12.01 -8.57 15.47
CA GLN A 928 11.82 -9.90 14.87
C GLN A 928 11.03 -9.84 13.55
N THR A 929 9.98 -9.02 13.47
CA THR A 929 9.20 -8.82 12.23
C THR A 929 10.03 -8.11 11.17
N ALA A 930 10.83 -7.09 11.53
CA ALA A 930 11.75 -6.43 10.62
C ALA A 930 12.84 -7.40 10.11
N GLU A 931 13.37 -8.28 10.97
CA GLU A 931 14.28 -9.36 10.58
C GLU A 931 13.63 -10.31 9.58
N ASN A 932 12.40 -10.77 9.85
CA ASN A 932 11.67 -11.70 8.98
C ASN A 932 11.29 -11.08 7.63
N VAL A 933 10.84 -9.82 7.59
CA VAL A 933 10.57 -9.08 6.34
C VAL A 933 11.86 -8.88 5.55
N THR A 934 12.98 -8.59 6.22
CA THR A 934 14.30 -8.46 5.58
C THR A 934 14.79 -9.80 5.01
N ILE A 935 14.56 -10.91 5.72
CA ILE A 935 14.85 -12.28 5.26
C ILE A 935 14.00 -12.63 4.03
N SER A 936 12.70 -12.34 4.04
CA SER A 936 11.77 -12.63 2.94
C SER A 936 12.04 -11.79 1.69
N ILE A 937 12.47 -10.53 1.83
CA ILE A 937 12.83 -9.66 0.69
C ILE A 937 14.18 -10.05 0.06
N LEU A 938 15.12 -10.61 0.85
CA LEU A 938 16.49 -10.88 0.39
C LEU A 938 16.74 -12.31 -0.09
N GLN A 939 15.82 -13.26 0.16
CA GLN A 939 15.92 -14.65 -0.35
C GLN A 939 15.90 -14.76 -1.89
N GLY A 940 15.57 -13.68 -2.60
CA GLY A 940 15.55 -13.65 -4.08
C GLY A 940 16.80 -13.11 -4.79
N TYR A 941 17.79 -12.50 -4.11
CA TYR A 941 18.70 -11.59 -4.83
C TYR A 941 20.23 -11.61 -4.58
N THR A 942 20.83 -12.31 -3.60
CA THR A 942 22.33 -12.29 -3.43
C THR A 942 22.94 -13.52 -2.72
N THR A 943 24.27 -13.71 -2.85
CA THR A 943 25.04 -14.74 -2.12
C THR A 943 25.35 -14.35 -0.67
N THR A 944 25.57 -15.33 0.21
CA THR A 944 25.65 -15.27 1.69
C THR A 944 26.65 -14.28 2.29
N THR A 945 27.67 -13.83 1.56
CA THR A 945 28.75 -12.97 2.09
C THR A 945 28.39 -11.48 2.02
N ASP A 946 27.63 -11.06 1.02
CA ASP A 946 27.14 -9.67 0.89
C ASP A 946 26.03 -9.37 1.91
N LEU A 947 25.31 -10.40 2.36
CA LEU A 947 24.26 -10.32 3.37
C LEU A 947 24.78 -9.91 4.75
N GLU A 948 25.96 -10.39 5.16
CA GLU A 948 26.53 -10.12 6.49
C GLU A 948 27.09 -8.69 6.60
N SER A 949 27.74 -8.18 5.54
CA SER A 949 28.20 -6.78 5.52
C SER A 949 27.03 -5.79 5.48
N TYR A 950 25.95 -6.13 4.77
CA TYR A 950 24.74 -5.32 4.71
C TYR A 950 23.91 -5.37 6.01
N LYS A 951 23.85 -6.53 6.68
CA LYS A 951 23.28 -6.67 8.04
C LYS A 951 23.97 -5.73 9.03
N GLU A 952 25.30 -5.67 8.99
CA GLU A 952 26.08 -4.83 9.91
C GLU A 952 25.83 -3.33 9.68
N GLU A 953 25.71 -2.89 8.43
CA GLU A 953 25.38 -1.50 8.08
C GLU A 953 23.96 -1.10 8.53
N VAL A 954 22.98 -1.96 8.29
CA VAL A 954 21.58 -1.74 8.67
C VAL A 954 21.40 -1.76 10.19
N GLN A 955 22.05 -2.70 10.89
CA GLN A 955 22.07 -2.74 12.36
C GLN A 955 22.68 -1.46 12.96
N ASN A 956 23.77 -0.94 12.39
CA ASN A 956 24.38 0.30 12.85
C ASN A 956 23.49 1.53 12.63
N LEU A 957 22.73 1.58 11.53
CA LEU A 957 21.75 2.63 11.25
C LEU A 957 20.55 2.61 12.20
N PHE A 958 20.00 1.42 12.49
CA PHE A 958 18.93 1.27 13.47
C PHE A 958 19.40 1.62 14.88
N LYS A 959 20.64 1.26 15.23
CA LYS A 959 21.25 1.60 16.51
C LYS A 959 21.45 3.11 16.67
N ALA A 960 21.92 3.81 15.62
CA ALA A 960 22.04 5.26 15.62
C ALA A 960 20.68 5.99 15.79
N ASN A 961 19.60 5.47 15.19
CA ASN A 961 18.25 6.00 15.41
C ASN A 961 17.70 5.67 16.80
N SER A 962 17.92 4.45 17.31
CA SER A 962 17.58 4.06 18.68
C SER A 962 18.27 4.95 19.72
N ASP A 963 19.56 5.23 19.52
CA ASP A 963 20.34 6.12 20.38
C ASP A 963 19.81 7.57 20.30
N GLY A 964 19.34 8.01 19.12
CA GLY A 964 18.67 9.29 18.93
C GLY A 964 17.32 9.40 19.66
N PHE A 965 16.47 8.37 19.58
CA PHE A 965 15.20 8.31 20.32
C PHE A 965 15.41 8.24 21.84
N GLN A 966 16.42 7.49 22.29
CA GLN A 966 16.80 7.44 23.70
C GLN A 966 17.26 8.81 24.20
N LEU A 967 18.00 9.57 23.38
CA LEU A 967 18.43 10.92 23.72
C LEU A 967 17.25 11.90 23.83
N GLU A 968 16.29 11.86 22.89
CA GLU A 968 15.08 12.70 22.95
C GLU A 968 14.19 12.36 24.14
N PHE A 969 14.07 11.07 24.50
CA PHE A 969 13.36 10.63 25.68
C PHE A 969 14.02 11.10 26.98
N ASN A 970 15.35 10.96 27.08
CA ASN A 970 16.11 11.45 28.25
C ASN A 970 16.00 12.98 28.41
N GLN A 971 15.98 13.73 27.30
CA GLN A 971 15.76 15.19 27.32
C GLN A 971 14.32 15.55 27.73
N LEU A 972 13.33 14.75 27.36
CA LEU A 972 11.94 14.92 27.81
C LEU A 972 11.80 14.61 29.31
N GLU A 973 12.47 13.55 29.78
CA GLU A 973 12.52 13.18 31.20
C GLU A 973 13.18 14.29 32.04
N GLU A 974 14.31 14.86 31.59
CA GLU A 974 14.92 16.04 32.24
C GLU A 974 13.96 17.22 32.28
N ARG A 975 13.25 17.52 31.19
CA ARG A 975 12.28 18.64 31.16
C ARG A 975 11.07 18.40 32.07
N ILE A 976 10.57 17.17 32.16
CA ILE A 976 9.49 16.80 33.08
C ILE A 976 9.97 16.94 34.53
N ASN A 977 11.20 16.50 34.82
CA ASN A 977 11.80 16.64 36.14
C ASN A 977 12.03 18.12 36.50
N ASP A 978 12.46 18.96 35.56
CA ASP A 978 12.62 20.40 35.75
C ASP A 978 11.28 21.09 36.04
N VAL A 979 10.23 20.78 35.27
CA VAL A 979 8.88 21.31 35.51
C VAL A 979 8.32 20.82 36.86
N GLY A 980 8.56 19.55 37.20
CA GLY A 980 8.21 18.99 38.51
C GLY A 980 8.91 19.72 39.65
N ASN A 981 10.21 19.98 39.52
CA ASN A 981 11.00 20.74 40.50
C ASN A 981 10.51 22.19 40.62
N GLU A 982 10.18 22.85 39.51
CA GLU A 982 9.66 24.21 39.48
C GLU A 982 8.27 24.32 40.15
N ILE A 983 7.41 23.31 39.95
CA ILE A 983 6.11 23.19 40.64
C ILE A 983 6.32 22.96 42.14
N VAL A 984 7.27 22.11 42.54
CA VAL A 984 7.61 21.87 43.96
C VAL A 984 8.14 23.14 44.61
N GLU A 985 9.03 23.89 43.95
CA GLU A 985 9.52 25.18 44.44
C GLU A 985 8.38 26.21 44.56
N ARG A 986 7.51 26.31 43.54
CA ARG A 986 6.39 27.27 43.56
C ARG A 986 5.37 26.95 44.66
N ASN A 987 5.08 25.67 44.88
CA ASN A 987 4.18 25.19 45.94
C ASN A 987 4.73 25.41 47.35
N GLN A 988 6.03 25.69 47.53
CA GLN A 988 6.54 26.14 48.82
C GLN A 988 6.04 27.53 49.17
N PHE A 989 5.81 28.42 48.20
CA PHE A 989 5.50 29.83 48.45
C PHE A 989 4.02 30.17 48.31
N ILE A 990 3.28 29.48 47.44
CA ILE A 990 1.83 29.69 47.26
C ILE A 990 1.16 28.32 47.20
N ARG A 991 0.24 28.05 48.12
CA ARG A 991 -0.40 26.73 48.24
C ARG A 991 -1.86 26.83 48.63
N LEU A 992 -2.65 25.83 48.23
CA LEU A 992 -4.05 25.69 48.61
C LEU A 992 -4.16 24.65 49.72
N GLU A 993 -4.63 25.07 50.90
CA GLU A 993 -4.82 24.19 52.05
C GLU A 993 -6.25 24.32 52.58
N GLN A 994 -7.01 23.23 52.56
CA GLN A 994 -8.37 23.16 53.10
C GLN A 994 -9.29 24.27 52.54
N GLY A 995 -9.21 24.54 51.22
CA GLY A 995 -10.01 25.57 50.55
C GLY A 995 -9.54 27.02 50.76
N ASN A 996 -8.35 27.24 51.35
CA ASN A 996 -7.76 28.57 51.58
C ASN A 996 -6.47 28.76 50.78
N ILE A 997 -6.13 29.99 50.41
CA ILE A 997 -4.84 30.31 49.77
C ILE A 997 -3.83 30.72 50.84
N ILE A 998 -2.71 30.01 50.94
CA ILE A 998 -1.58 30.36 51.83
C ILE A 998 -0.45 30.95 50.99
N ILE A 999 0.04 32.12 51.38
CA ILE A 999 1.15 32.83 50.74
C ILE A 999 2.29 33.00 51.74
N GLY A 1000 3.49 32.54 51.37
CA GLY A 1000 4.69 32.53 52.21
C GLY A 1000 5.32 31.14 52.22
N LYS A 1001 6.66 31.08 52.30
CA LYS A 1001 7.42 29.82 52.27
C LYS A 1001 6.89 28.83 53.33
N SER A 1002 6.76 27.55 53.00
CA SER A 1002 6.12 26.54 53.85
C SER A 1002 6.82 26.35 55.20
N ASP A 1003 8.14 26.54 55.25
CA ASP A 1003 8.98 26.51 56.47
C ASP A 1003 9.12 27.88 57.16
N SER A 1004 8.54 28.95 56.58
CA SER A 1004 8.59 30.28 57.16
C SER A 1004 7.61 30.36 58.34
N PRO A 1005 8.04 30.89 59.49
CA PRO A 1005 7.12 31.20 60.58
C PRO A 1005 6.13 32.31 60.19
N VAL A 1006 6.43 33.12 59.18
CA VAL A 1006 5.58 34.21 58.67
C VAL A 1006 4.85 33.75 57.41
N GLN A 1007 3.51 33.74 57.44
CA GLN A 1007 2.66 33.36 56.32
C GLN A 1007 1.39 34.21 56.28
N ALA A 1008 0.82 34.42 55.09
CA ALA A 1008 -0.50 35.02 54.92
C ALA A 1008 -1.50 33.94 54.49
N LYS A 1009 -2.73 33.99 55.01
CA LYS A 1009 -3.81 33.05 54.72
C LYS A 1009 -5.04 33.83 54.27
N PHE A 1010 -5.48 33.59 53.04
CA PHE A 1010 -6.76 34.06 52.51
C PHE A 1010 -7.81 32.99 52.79
N THR A 1011 -8.80 33.35 53.60
CA THR A 1011 -10.02 32.56 53.79
C THR A 1011 -11.18 33.24 53.07
N ASN A 1012 -12.34 32.59 53.03
CA ASN A 1012 -13.55 33.18 52.45
C ASN A 1012 -13.99 34.49 53.12
N ASP A 1013 -13.61 34.70 54.39
CA ASP A 1013 -14.11 35.81 55.21
C ASP A 1013 -13.02 36.77 55.69
N ALA A 1014 -11.73 36.46 55.45
CA ALA A 1014 -10.63 37.26 55.95
C ALA A 1014 -9.28 37.05 55.24
N LEU A 1015 -8.45 38.10 55.27
CA LEU A 1015 -7.01 38.01 55.07
C LEU A 1015 -6.30 37.99 56.42
N GLU A 1016 -5.65 36.87 56.75
CA GLU A 1016 -4.92 36.66 58.01
C GLU A 1016 -3.40 36.70 57.77
N PHE A 1017 -2.68 37.49 58.54
CA PHE A 1017 -1.22 37.40 58.65
C PHE A 1017 -0.86 36.60 59.90
N LYS A 1018 -0.04 35.57 59.73
CA LYS A 1018 0.33 34.59 60.76
C LYS A 1018 1.81 34.64 61.09
N TYR A 1019 2.12 34.42 62.37
CA TYR A 1019 3.45 34.14 62.88
C TYR A 1019 3.41 32.87 63.76
N ASN A 1020 4.13 31.81 63.39
CA ASN A 1020 4.06 30.48 64.03
C ASN A 1020 2.60 29.98 64.17
N ASP A 1021 1.87 29.99 63.05
CA ASP A 1021 0.44 29.63 62.95
C ASP A 1021 -0.56 30.48 63.75
N GLN A 1022 -0.08 31.44 64.53
CA GLN A 1022 -0.91 32.38 65.27
C GLN A 1022 -1.22 33.60 64.40
N THR A 1023 -2.50 33.93 64.26
CA THR A 1023 -2.94 35.15 63.56
C THR A 1023 -2.51 36.39 64.36
N VAL A 1024 -1.61 37.18 63.78
CA VAL A 1024 -1.06 38.42 64.36
C VAL A 1024 -1.74 39.67 63.82
N ALA A 1025 -2.28 39.60 62.60
CA ALA A 1025 -3.19 40.59 62.04
C ALA A 1025 -4.27 39.90 61.19
N LYS A 1026 -5.49 40.43 61.22
CA LYS A 1026 -6.63 39.93 60.48
C LYS A 1026 -7.43 41.08 59.89
N PHE A 1027 -7.72 40.99 58.60
CA PHE A 1027 -8.54 41.92 57.85
C PHE A 1027 -9.82 41.17 57.45
N THR A 1028 -10.97 41.55 57.98
CA THR A 1028 -12.28 41.06 57.52
C THR A 1028 -13.03 42.20 56.84
N ASN A 1029 -14.24 41.93 56.31
CA ASN A 1029 -15.10 42.97 55.75
C ASN A 1029 -15.53 44.05 56.77
N GLU A 1030 -15.40 43.78 58.07
CA GLU A 1030 -15.93 44.66 59.13
C GLU A 1030 -14.86 45.13 60.12
N VAL A 1031 -13.78 44.38 60.29
CA VAL A 1031 -12.82 44.58 61.40
C VAL A 1031 -11.38 44.45 60.92
N LEU A 1032 -10.55 45.40 61.34
CA LEU A 1032 -9.09 45.27 61.34
C LEU A 1032 -8.62 44.93 62.76
N GLU A 1033 -8.15 43.71 62.95
CA GLU A 1033 -7.56 43.27 64.23
C GLU A 1033 -6.04 43.16 64.08
N VAL A 1034 -5.27 43.92 64.87
CA VAL A 1034 -3.80 43.86 64.90
C VAL A 1034 -3.35 43.79 66.36
N ARG A 1035 -2.71 42.69 66.75
CA ARG A 1035 -2.38 42.44 68.18
C ARG A 1035 -1.33 43.41 68.73
N ASN A 1036 -0.33 43.77 67.93
CA ASN A 1036 0.74 44.71 68.30
C ASN A 1036 1.05 45.62 67.11
N ILE A 1037 0.67 46.91 67.19
CA ILE A 1037 0.91 47.90 66.13
C ILE A 1037 1.86 49.00 66.62
N ALA A 1038 2.92 49.26 65.85
CA ALA A 1038 3.80 50.42 66.04
C ALA A 1038 3.72 51.30 64.78
N VAL A 1039 3.26 52.54 64.94
CA VAL A 1039 3.06 53.46 63.82
C VAL A 1039 4.13 54.54 63.84
N GLN A 1040 4.97 54.59 62.80
CA GLN A 1040 6.14 55.47 62.76
C GLN A 1040 5.82 56.96 62.52
N ASN A 1041 4.65 57.29 61.99
CA ASN A 1041 4.29 58.68 61.66
C ASN A 1041 3.05 59.17 62.43
N GLN A 1042 1.85 58.83 61.98
CA GLN A 1042 0.60 59.22 62.62
C GLN A 1042 -0.48 58.20 62.28
N ILE A 1043 -1.33 57.86 63.25
CA ILE A 1043 -2.64 57.24 63.00
C ILE A 1043 -3.64 58.39 62.90
N ARG A 1044 -4.32 58.51 61.76
CA ARG A 1044 -5.41 59.47 61.59
C ARG A 1044 -6.72 58.74 61.73
N PHE A 1045 -7.41 59.04 62.82
CA PHE A 1045 -8.80 58.66 63.01
C PHE A 1045 -9.68 59.69 62.29
N GLY A 1046 -10.80 59.27 61.72
CA GLY A 1046 -11.77 60.19 61.10
C GLY A 1046 -12.44 61.11 62.14
N ASP A 1047 -13.26 62.06 61.68
CA ASP A 1047 -13.84 63.13 62.50
C ASP A 1047 -14.75 62.64 63.66
N ASN A 1048 -15.12 61.36 63.68
CA ASN A 1048 -16.04 60.73 64.63
C ASN A 1048 -15.32 59.85 65.67
N TRP A 1049 -14.14 60.23 66.14
CA TRP A 1049 -13.37 59.49 67.16
C TRP A 1049 -13.03 60.37 68.36
N ALA A 1050 -13.07 59.79 69.57
CA ALA A 1050 -12.65 60.43 70.80
C ALA A 1050 -11.85 59.45 71.70
N ILE A 1051 -10.91 59.98 72.47
CA ILE A 1051 -10.12 59.22 73.45
C ILE A 1051 -10.79 59.35 74.82
N ARG A 1052 -11.12 58.23 75.48
CA ARG A 1052 -11.68 58.25 76.84
C ARG A 1052 -10.80 57.47 77.83
N PRO A 1053 -10.83 57.81 79.14
CA PRO A 1053 -10.20 56.99 80.16
C PRO A 1053 -10.92 55.64 80.26
N GLY A 1054 -10.17 54.55 80.17
CA GLY A 1054 -10.65 53.20 80.42
C GLY A 1054 -10.47 52.78 81.89
N ALA A 1055 -10.46 51.47 82.13
CA ALA A 1055 -10.33 50.86 83.45
C ALA A 1055 -9.06 51.34 84.20
N HIS A 1056 -9.24 51.64 85.49
CA HIS A 1056 -8.15 52.03 86.37
C HIS A 1056 -7.27 50.82 86.70
N ILE A 1057 -5.97 50.93 86.42
CA ILE A 1057 -4.97 49.93 86.81
C ILE A 1057 -4.24 50.46 88.04
N GLU A 1058 -4.35 49.72 89.14
CA GLU A 1058 -3.75 50.07 90.41
C GLU A 1058 -2.23 50.25 90.27
N GLY A 1059 -1.74 51.43 90.66
CA GLY A 1059 -0.33 51.82 90.55
C GLY A 1059 0.14 52.30 89.16
N LYS A 1060 -0.72 52.29 88.13
CA LYS A 1060 -0.35 52.72 86.75
C LYS A 1060 -1.28 53.74 86.10
N GLY A 1061 -2.43 54.04 86.70
CA GLY A 1061 -3.42 54.98 86.16
C GLY A 1061 -4.43 54.31 85.22
N ASN A 1062 -5.28 55.10 84.56
CA ASN A 1062 -6.29 54.59 83.62
C ASN A 1062 -5.64 54.25 82.27
N ASN A 1063 -6.04 53.15 81.64
CA ASN A 1063 -5.70 52.92 80.22
C ASN A 1063 -6.43 53.94 79.32
N LEU A 1064 -5.86 54.28 78.16
CA LEU A 1064 -6.54 55.10 77.15
C LEU A 1064 -7.29 54.17 76.21
N ASN A 1065 -8.60 54.36 76.08
CA ASN A 1065 -9.42 53.66 75.11
C ASN A 1065 -9.82 54.64 74.00
N ASP A 1066 -9.43 54.36 72.76
CA ASP A 1066 -9.93 55.09 71.59
C ASP A 1066 -11.32 54.54 71.24
N VAL A 1067 -12.32 55.41 71.13
CA VAL A 1067 -13.70 55.02 70.88
C VAL A 1067 -14.26 55.80 69.71
N TRP A 1068 -14.82 55.07 68.75
CA TRP A 1068 -15.65 55.66 67.70
C TRP A 1068 -16.93 56.21 68.32
N ILE A 1069 -17.13 57.52 68.22
CA ILE A 1069 -18.30 58.21 68.78
C ILE A 1069 -19.48 58.27 67.79
N GLY A 1070 -19.25 57.90 66.53
CA GLY A 1070 -20.29 57.73 65.51
C GLY A 1070 -21.03 59.00 65.08
N GLY A 1071 -21.43 59.02 63.81
CA GLY A 1071 -22.54 59.82 63.32
C GLY A 1071 -23.82 59.01 63.41
#